data_AF-A0AAF5DEI3-F1
#
_entry.id   AF-A0AAF5DEI3-F1
#
_cell.length_a   1.000
_cell.length_b   1.000
_cell.length_c   1.000
_cell.angle_alpha   90.00
_cell.angle_beta   90.00
_cell.angle_gamma   90.00
#
_symmetry.space_group_name_H-M   'P 1'
#
loop_
_entity.id
_entity.type
_entity.pdbx_description
1 polymer ?
#
loop_
_entity_poly.entity_id
_entity_poly.type
_entity_poly.pdbx_seq_one_letter_code
_entity_poly.pdbx_strand_id
1 'polypeptide(L)'
;IKMPGHHTFYDGSKIFEPLASKIGMGSDQLNLVYGQLVSLVAAIIFYKYMNVHQVTKTVRTTFPFIVGIYICYFCYGSAIKHPIFLILGNFLILKYCPGLFVHKASFIFSMGYLFYIHFYRFFILTSYSIDVTGTMMVLVQKCTTLGFSLHDGKCKKEDELNEIQKKEAIKEVPSVLDYLSYMFSYQTVLVGPLCFYTDYKKYIDGDHLKVDGSKQPCPKNAAIKKITASVFFMIIIVLFGKYSPEIIATPEYLKLSWFKWALWWFIVIFLQRIQYYYVWVFADAVANFSGFGFNGYDENGKEKWNLVSNVYPLKLEMAQTFKETLDCWNVATMFWLRRVAYDRVPKNMRTLTTYMLSAVWHGFFTGYYLTFATGALFTLAGRYSRRSLRWRFLKNPYLKFTYDIITFLSTKIALAYATLPFVTMHLNPGWFCYKRATFYDGCKIFLPLAKIFGFDANSINFILSLLMSYVLAKIFVKYLTILNASVNIRSLYTGGCGMLICYFMYGKGIIHPIVMSLSNYCIMAYFPRCMIVKLCLIIPLSHLLIIHLLKYFYINTYSLDITSVLMVMIQKCCLISFALTNEKHEKSNNKNVLKNISELPNILIYIAYMFNFQTLLTGPSFEFVDFKNFIEGNHYIERKEKKSNVDKIVKHKVIYGCIFLFVYLIFKEYSCENAVTPYFIQLPWYHWIIFCQLGITTLRSRYYFAWYMSDAICNISGFGFNGYDKNGEEKWDLCTNVNVKNVELSYSLKECIDNWNIGTCRWLRLTVYNRLPKSYRTLGTFILSAIWHGFHPGYYVTFTTAAIFTDASRIFRKYFRPYFILSSENKQMYDIFTFFVTRLAIIYGAIPFSLETFYKSIIFLKQFYFGGHLIAIVIIFVIPIIFEKPILIKSQNNERNTFSDRNIKIKQIITDKTQESIKDD
;
A
#
# COMPACT_ATOMS: atom_id res chain seq x y z
N ILE A 1 32.86 -43.91 6.20
CA ILE A 1 32.67 -42.67 5.40
C ILE A 1 32.77 -41.51 6.40
N LYS A 2 33.83 -40.68 6.37
CA LYS A 2 33.84 -39.43 7.18
C LYS A 2 32.55 -38.70 6.81
N MET A 3 31.62 -38.54 7.76
CA MET A 3 30.41 -37.78 7.50
C MET A 3 30.83 -36.41 6.93
N PRO A 4 30.21 -35.93 5.85
CA PRO A 4 30.72 -34.74 5.22
C PRO A 4 30.37 -33.53 6.12
N GLY A 5 31.37 -32.67 6.32
CA GLY A 5 31.34 -31.55 7.27
C GLY A 5 31.89 -30.28 6.60
N HIS A 6 32.33 -29.29 7.39
CA HIS A 6 32.83 -27.99 6.90
C HIS A 6 33.89 -28.12 5.77
N HIS A 7 34.74 -29.14 5.83
CA HIS A 7 35.76 -29.46 4.81
C HIS A 7 35.19 -29.68 3.39
N THR A 8 33.90 -29.99 3.27
CA THR A 8 33.23 -30.12 1.96
C THR A 8 33.15 -28.80 1.22
N PHE A 9 33.02 -27.70 1.97
CA PHE A 9 32.83 -26.35 1.44
C PHE A 9 34.12 -25.52 1.50
N TYR A 10 34.90 -25.72 2.56
CA TYR A 10 36.13 -24.98 2.80
C TYR A 10 37.12 -25.81 3.61
N ASP A 11 38.26 -26.09 2.98
CA ASP A 11 39.44 -26.73 3.56
C ASP A 11 40.71 -26.02 3.06
N GLY A 12 40.64 -24.68 2.99
CA GLY A 12 41.70 -23.83 2.44
C GLY A 12 42.99 -23.83 3.25
N SER A 13 43.98 -23.12 2.72
CA SER A 13 45.29 -22.96 3.37
C SER A 13 45.16 -22.41 4.79
N LYS A 14 45.87 -23.04 5.73
CA LYS A 14 45.96 -22.61 7.14
C LYS A 14 47.15 -21.68 7.42
N ILE A 15 47.93 -21.34 6.40
CA ILE A 15 49.15 -20.53 6.54
C ILE A 15 48.89 -19.19 7.23
N PHE A 16 47.76 -18.54 6.90
CA PHE A 16 47.40 -17.23 7.46
C PHE A 16 46.53 -17.31 8.72
N GLU A 17 46.23 -18.49 9.26
CA GLU A 17 45.38 -18.64 10.46
C GLU A 17 45.93 -17.86 11.69
N PRO A 18 47.25 -17.85 11.98
CA PRO A 18 47.80 -17.04 13.07
C PRO A 18 47.67 -15.53 12.84
N LEU A 19 47.69 -15.09 11.57
CA LEU A 19 47.52 -13.67 11.22
C LEU A 19 46.03 -13.27 11.26
N ALA A 20 45.16 -14.16 10.79
CA ALA A 20 43.71 -14.00 10.78
C ALA A 20 43.18 -13.80 12.21
N SER A 21 43.62 -14.63 13.16
CA SER A 21 43.24 -14.53 14.57
C SER A 21 43.72 -13.22 15.22
N LYS A 22 44.91 -12.73 14.85
CA LYS A 22 45.46 -11.47 15.37
C LYS A 22 44.71 -10.23 14.86
N ILE A 23 44.25 -10.24 13.60
CA ILE A 23 43.52 -9.13 12.97
C ILE A 23 42.01 -9.20 13.26
N GLY A 24 41.50 -10.35 13.71
CA GLY A 24 40.07 -10.60 13.90
C GLY A 24 39.32 -10.84 12.58
N MET A 25 40.01 -11.37 11.57
CA MET A 25 39.43 -11.74 10.27
C MET A 25 39.34 -13.26 10.13
N GLY A 26 38.48 -13.73 9.22
CA GLY A 26 38.45 -15.15 8.85
C GLY A 26 39.67 -15.56 8.02
N SER A 27 40.16 -16.79 8.19
CA SER A 27 41.26 -17.32 7.38
C SER A 27 40.89 -17.40 5.90
N ASP A 28 39.61 -17.63 5.60
CA ASP A 28 38.99 -17.61 4.28
C ASP A 28 39.10 -16.23 3.60
N GLN A 29 38.90 -15.15 4.37
CA GLN A 29 39.02 -13.79 3.86
C GLN A 29 40.46 -13.44 3.50
N LEU A 30 41.43 -13.80 4.35
CA LEU A 30 42.85 -13.59 4.05
C LEU A 30 43.31 -14.45 2.87
N ASN A 31 42.82 -15.68 2.75
CA ASN A 31 43.11 -16.54 1.60
C ASN A 31 42.58 -15.95 0.30
N LEU A 32 41.38 -15.34 0.31
CA LEU A 32 40.85 -14.63 -0.85
C LEU A 32 41.73 -13.42 -1.23
N VAL A 33 42.11 -12.59 -0.26
CA VAL A 33 43.00 -11.44 -0.49
C VAL A 33 44.33 -11.90 -1.06
N TYR A 34 44.92 -12.96 -0.50
CA TYR A 34 46.14 -13.56 -1.04
C TYR A 34 45.95 -14.05 -2.47
N GLY A 35 44.87 -14.78 -2.76
CA GLY A 35 44.55 -15.26 -4.10
C GLY A 35 44.41 -14.11 -5.11
N GLN A 36 43.82 -12.98 -4.69
CA GLN A 36 43.74 -11.77 -5.50
C GLN A 36 45.12 -11.14 -5.74
N LEU A 37 45.99 -11.06 -4.73
CA LEU A 37 47.36 -10.57 -4.87
C LEU A 37 48.20 -11.45 -5.80
N VAL A 38 48.12 -12.77 -5.67
CA VAL A 38 48.75 -13.72 -6.59
C VAL A 38 48.24 -13.51 -8.02
N SER A 39 46.92 -13.32 -8.18
CA SER A 39 46.32 -13.04 -9.48
C SER A 39 46.83 -11.73 -10.09
N LEU A 40 47.06 -10.70 -9.27
CA LEU A 40 47.67 -9.44 -9.71
C LEU A 40 49.13 -9.62 -10.16
N VAL A 41 49.93 -10.36 -9.40
CA VAL A 41 51.32 -10.68 -9.79
C VAL A 41 51.34 -11.48 -11.09
N ALA A 42 50.47 -12.48 -11.20
CA ALA A 42 50.31 -13.28 -12.42
C ALA A 42 49.85 -12.43 -13.61
N ALA A 43 48.98 -11.44 -13.40
CA ALA A 43 48.58 -10.49 -14.44
C ALA A 43 49.75 -9.65 -14.96
N ILE A 44 50.61 -9.16 -14.06
CA ILE A 44 51.81 -8.39 -14.42
C ILE A 44 52.80 -9.28 -15.20
N ILE A 45 53.02 -10.52 -14.74
CA ILE A 45 53.87 -11.50 -15.44
C ILE A 45 53.32 -11.80 -16.83
N PHE A 46 52.01 -12.05 -16.94
CA PHE A 46 51.37 -12.37 -18.20
C PHE A 46 51.51 -11.21 -19.19
N TYR A 47 51.19 -9.99 -18.76
CA TYR A 47 51.30 -8.81 -19.64
C TYR A 47 52.75 -8.56 -20.10
N LYS A 48 53.74 -8.76 -19.23
CA LYS A 48 55.15 -8.48 -19.54
C LYS A 48 55.82 -9.55 -20.41
N TYR A 49 55.49 -10.83 -20.20
CA TYR A 49 56.24 -11.95 -20.76
C TYR A 49 55.42 -12.86 -21.70
N MET A 50 54.10 -12.76 -21.72
CA MET A 50 53.22 -13.64 -22.51
C MET A 50 52.68 -12.96 -23.77
N ASN A 51 53.50 -12.12 -24.41
CA ASN A 51 53.16 -11.47 -25.68
C ASN A 51 53.03 -12.53 -26.80
N VAL A 52 52.08 -12.31 -27.72
CA VAL A 52 51.80 -13.15 -28.91
C VAL A 52 53.08 -13.47 -29.71
N HIS A 53 54.01 -12.51 -29.77
CA HIS A 53 55.25 -12.66 -30.53
C HIS A 53 56.38 -13.35 -29.76
N GLN A 54 56.28 -13.49 -28.44
CA GLN A 54 57.35 -14.03 -27.59
C GLN A 54 57.11 -15.48 -27.18
N VAL A 55 55.84 -15.88 -27.10
CA VAL A 55 55.44 -17.14 -26.46
C VAL A 55 54.37 -17.83 -27.29
N THR A 56 54.45 -19.16 -27.37
CA THR A 56 53.47 -19.97 -28.11
C THR A 56 52.07 -19.88 -27.51
N LYS A 57 51.04 -20.06 -28.34
CA LYS A 57 49.64 -20.12 -27.89
C LYS A 57 49.45 -21.13 -26.75
N THR A 58 50.06 -22.31 -26.84
CA THR A 58 49.98 -23.34 -25.80
C THR A 58 50.41 -22.83 -24.44
N VAL A 59 51.54 -22.11 -24.34
CA VAL A 59 51.99 -21.55 -23.06
C VAL A 59 51.07 -20.43 -22.58
N ARG A 60 50.57 -19.58 -23.49
CA ARG A 60 49.59 -18.53 -23.17
C ARG A 60 48.25 -19.10 -22.68
N THR A 61 47.85 -20.28 -23.15
CA THR A 61 46.66 -21.00 -22.68
C THR A 61 46.92 -21.73 -21.36
N THR A 62 48.08 -22.38 -21.20
CA THR A 62 48.41 -23.18 -20.02
C THR A 62 48.70 -22.34 -18.78
N PHE A 63 49.35 -21.18 -18.93
CA PHE A 63 49.70 -20.33 -17.78
C PHE A 63 48.47 -19.90 -16.95
N PRO A 64 47.39 -19.35 -17.56
CA PRO A 64 46.22 -18.97 -16.78
C PRO A 64 45.57 -20.15 -16.05
N PHE A 65 45.55 -21.33 -16.68
CA PHE A 65 45.05 -22.56 -16.09
C PHE A 65 45.83 -22.95 -14.83
N ILE A 66 47.17 -23.01 -14.91
CA ILE A 66 48.04 -23.40 -13.79
C ILE A 66 47.89 -22.43 -12.61
N VAL A 67 47.89 -21.13 -12.87
CA VAL A 67 47.72 -20.13 -11.81
C VAL A 67 46.33 -20.23 -11.20
N GLY A 68 45.29 -20.36 -12.03
CA GLY A 68 43.91 -20.45 -11.57
C GLY A 68 43.60 -21.69 -10.74
N ILE A 69 44.08 -22.85 -11.15
CA ILE A 69 43.90 -24.08 -10.36
C ILE A 69 44.66 -24.00 -9.04
N TYR A 70 45.86 -23.40 -9.03
CA TYR A 70 46.63 -23.15 -7.83
C TYR A 70 45.88 -22.24 -6.84
N ILE A 71 45.37 -21.08 -7.27
CA ILE A 71 44.65 -20.18 -6.36
C ILE A 71 43.35 -20.81 -5.85
N CYS A 72 42.64 -21.59 -6.67
CA CYS A 72 41.47 -22.34 -6.21
C CYS A 72 41.83 -23.38 -5.15
N TYR A 73 42.93 -24.11 -5.35
CA TYR A 73 43.41 -25.09 -4.37
C TYR A 73 43.89 -24.41 -3.09
N PHE A 74 44.59 -23.29 -3.20
CA PHE A 74 45.02 -22.52 -2.04
C PHE A 74 43.83 -22.01 -1.21
N CYS A 75 42.80 -21.48 -1.87
CA CYS A 75 41.63 -20.92 -1.19
C CYS A 75 40.70 -21.98 -0.61
N TYR A 76 40.51 -23.12 -1.30
CA TYR A 76 39.45 -24.08 -0.97
C TYR A 76 39.94 -25.49 -0.60
N GLY A 77 41.20 -25.81 -0.85
CA GLY A 77 41.81 -27.12 -0.61
C GLY A 77 41.05 -28.25 -1.28
N SER A 78 40.65 -29.26 -0.50
CA SER A 78 39.95 -30.44 -0.98
C SER A 78 38.57 -30.15 -1.61
N ALA A 79 37.96 -29.00 -1.30
CA ALA A 79 36.69 -28.57 -1.90
C ALA A 79 36.81 -28.24 -3.40
N ILE A 80 38.02 -28.09 -3.96
CA ILE A 80 38.25 -27.90 -5.41
C ILE A 80 37.66 -29.04 -6.27
N LYS A 81 37.43 -30.21 -5.67
CA LYS A 81 36.74 -31.34 -6.32
C LYS A 81 35.39 -30.94 -6.93
N HIS A 82 34.68 -30.00 -6.31
CA HIS A 82 33.37 -29.52 -6.78
C HIS A 82 33.49 -28.72 -8.10
N PRO A 83 34.33 -27.66 -8.19
CA PRO A 83 34.68 -27.02 -9.45
C PRO A 83 35.13 -27.99 -10.54
N ILE A 84 36.05 -28.92 -10.21
CA ILE A 84 36.59 -29.88 -11.18
C ILE A 84 35.48 -30.79 -11.73
N PHE A 85 34.63 -31.34 -10.85
CA PHE A 85 33.51 -32.19 -11.26
C PHE A 85 32.53 -31.46 -12.17
N LEU A 86 32.15 -30.23 -11.83
CA LEU A 86 31.27 -29.40 -12.65
C LEU A 86 31.89 -29.13 -14.03
N ILE A 87 33.17 -28.75 -14.07
CA ILE A 87 33.88 -28.42 -15.30
C ILE A 87 33.98 -29.65 -16.20
N LEU A 88 34.43 -30.79 -15.67
CA LEU A 88 34.59 -32.02 -16.45
C LEU A 88 33.26 -32.59 -16.90
N GLY A 89 32.26 -32.67 -16.01
CA GLY A 89 30.92 -33.15 -16.35
C GLY A 89 30.27 -32.30 -17.44
N ASN A 90 30.40 -30.97 -17.35
CA ASN A 90 29.88 -30.08 -18.39
C ASN A 90 30.66 -30.20 -19.71
N PHE A 91 31.98 -30.46 -19.67
CA PHE A 91 32.76 -30.72 -20.89
C PHE A 91 32.29 -31.98 -21.62
N LEU A 92 32.01 -33.06 -20.88
CA LEU A 92 31.44 -34.28 -21.46
C LEU A 92 30.09 -34.00 -22.14
N ILE A 93 29.25 -33.16 -21.52
CA ILE A 93 28.00 -32.71 -22.14
C ILE A 93 28.28 -31.92 -23.42
N LEU A 94 29.20 -30.96 -23.41
CA LEU A 94 29.54 -30.17 -24.60
C LEU A 94 30.05 -31.07 -25.74
N LYS A 95 30.83 -32.11 -25.42
CA LYS A 95 31.44 -33.00 -26.40
C LYS A 95 30.46 -34.04 -26.98
N TYR A 96 29.62 -34.64 -26.15
CA TYR A 96 28.80 -35.81 -26.54
C TYR A 96 27.30 -35.51 -26.69
N CYS A 97 26.78 -34.42 -26.12
CA CYS A 97 25.36 -34.09 -26.28
C CYS A 97 25.10 -33.50 -27.68
N PRO A 98 24.03 -33.91 -28.38
CA PRO A 98 23.63 -33.30 -29.64
C PRO A 98 23.43 -31.78 -29.50
N GLY A 99 23.86 -31.02 -30.51
CA GLY A 99 23.83 -29.55 -30.49
C GLY A 99 22.45 -28.98 -30.14
N LEU A 100 21.36 -29.64 -30.54
CA LEU A 100 19.98 -29.23 -30.27
C LEU A 100 19.65 -29.17 -28.76
N PHE A 101 20.25 -30.05 -27.95
CA PHE A 101 19.94 -30.18 -26.53
C PHE A 101 21.06 -29.70 -25.60
N VAL A 102 22.25 -29.42 -26.15
CA VAL A 102 23.47 -29.14 -25.36
C VAL A 102 23.30 -28.01 -24.34
N HIS A 103 22.60 -26.92 -24.71
CA HIS A 103 22.34 -25.80 -23.82
C HIS A 103 21.44 -26.17 -22.63
N LYS A 104 20.42 -27.01 -22.87
CA LYS A 104 19.53 -27.50 -21.81
C LYS A 104 20.24 -28.47 -20.89
N ALA A 105 20.98 -29.43 -21.46
CA ALA A 105 21.75 -30.40 -20.69
C ALA A 105 22.83 -29.70 -19.83
N SER A 106 23.58 -28.77 -20.42
CA SER A 106 24.57 -27.96 -19.72
C SER A 106 23.94 -27.14 -18.59
N PHE A 107 22.78 -26.53 -18.85
CA PHE A 107 22.03 -25.79 -17.84
C PHE A 107 21.53 -26.67 -16.70
N ILE A 108 20.83 -27.76 -16.99
CA ILE A 108 20.27 -28.67 -15.99
C ILE A 108 21.39 -29.27 -15.13
N PHE A 109 22.47 -29.72 -15.74
CA PHE A 109 23.61 -30.27 -15.01
C PHE A 109 24.29 -29.22 -14.13
N SER A 110 24.66 -28.08 -14.70
CA SER A 110 25.42 -27.05 -13.98
C SER A 110 24.60 -26.42 -12.86
N MET A 111 23.35 -26.05 -13.18
CA MET A 111 22.43 -25.46 -12.23
C MET A 111 21.99 -26.48 -11.17
N GLY A 112 21.73 -27.73 -11.56
CA GLY A 112 21.37 -28.82 -10.65
C GLY A 112 22.49 -29.16 -9.67
N TYR A 113 23.75 -29.16 -10.11
CA TYR A 113 24.88 -29.40 -9.22
C TYR A 113 25.11 -28.25 -8.24
N LEU A 114 25.01 -27.00 -8.71
CA LEU A 114 25.03 -25.83 -7.81
C LEU A 114 23.88 -25.87 -6.81
N PHE A 115 22.69 -26.24 -7.27
CA PHE A 115 21.52 -26.41 -6.41
C PHE A 115 21.75 -27.49 -5.36
N TYR A 116 22.33 -28.64 -5.72
CA TYR A 116 22.72 -29.69 -4.77
C TYR A 116 23.71 -29.18 -3.71
N ILE A 117 24.75 -28.44 -4.12
CA ILE A 117 25.72 -27.87 -3.17
C ILE A 117 25.05 -26.84 -2.26
N HIS A 118 24.18 -25.97 -2.80
CA HIS A 118 23.42 -25.01 -2.00
C HIS A 118 22.49 -25.69 -1.00
N PHE A 119 21.85 -26.79 -1.40
CA PHE A 119 21.05 -27.61 -0.49
C PHE A 119 21.91 -28.16 0.64
N TYR A 120 23.06 -28.73 0.30
CA TYR A 120 23.99 -29.27 1.29
C TYR A 120 24.51 -28.20 2.24
N ARG A 121 24.86 -27.02 1.70
CA ARG A 121 25.31 -25.84 2.45
C ARG A 121 24.26 -25.37 3.46
N PHE A 122 23.00 -25.37 3.04
CA PHE A 122 21.86 -24.96 3.87
C PHE A 122 21.69 -25.82 5.13
N PHE A 123 22.04 -27.12 5.09
CA PHE A 123 21.93 -28.01 6.25
C PHE A 123 23.13 -27.95 7.20
N ILE A 124 24.31 -27.54 6.73
CA ILE A 124 25.58 -27.73 7.47
C ILE A 124 26.20 -26.43 7.94
N LEU A 125 26.22 -25.40 7.09
CA LEU A 125 26.85 -24.13 7.45
C LEU A 125 25.87 -23.29 8.28
N THR A 126 26.22 -23.06 9.54
CA THR A 126 25.48 -22.20 10.47
C THR A 126 25.96 -20.75 10.43
N SER A 127 27.17 -20.51 9.92
CA SER A 127 27.80 -19.20 9.80
C SER A 127 28.14 -18.87 8.35
N TYR A 128 28.28 -17.58 8.07
CA TYR A 128 28.79 -17.11 6.78
C TYR A 128 30.30 -17.38 6.69
N SER A 129 30.73 -18.00 5.58
CA SER A 129 32.13 -18.16 5.20
C SER A 129 32.27 -17.99 3.68
N ILE A 130 33.45 -17.54 3.25
CA ILE A 130 33.82 -17.48 1.83
C ILE A 130 34.22 -18.89 1.39
N ASP A 131 33.22 -19.67 1.01
CA ASP A 131 33.37 -21.05 0.59
C ASP A 131 33.49 -21.22 -0.94
N VAL A 132 33.62 -22.47 -1.38
CA VAL A 132 33.72 -22.84 -2.80
C VAL A 132 32.47 -22.42 -3.62
N THR A 133 31.33 -22.16 -2.99
CA THR A 133 30.08 -21.84 -3.71
C THR A 133 30.17 -20.56 -4.52
N GLY A 134 30.95 -19.57 -4.07
CA GLY A 134 31.19 -18.34 -4.84
C GLY A 134 31.85 -18.62 -6.20
N THR A 135 32.88 -19.48 -6.22
CA THR A 135 33.52 -19.94 -7.46
C THR A 135 32.55 -20.79 -8.29
N MET A 136 31.80 -21.69 -7.66
CA MET A 136 30.78 -22.51 -8.35
C MET A 136 29.74 -21.65 -9.05
N MET A 137 29.28 -20.58 -8.40
CA MET A 137 28.31 -19.64 -8.95
C MET A 137 28.83 -18.99 -10.25
N VAL A 138 30.11 -18.59 -10.30
CA VAL A 138 30.76 -18.07 -11.52
C VAL A 138 30.96 -19.16 -12.58
N LEU A 139 31.37 -20.36 -12.18
CA LEU A 139 31.57 -21.48 -13.10
C LEU A 139 30.28 -21.96 -13.76
N VAL A 140 29.15 -21.98 -13.03
CA VAL A 140 27.84 -22.25 -13.62
C VAL A 140 27.51 -21.22 -14.70
N GLN A 141 27.81 -19.94 -14.47
CA GLN A 141 27.64 -18.93 -15.50
C GLN A 141 28.50 -19.26 -16.73
N LYS A 142 29.80 -19.53 -16.57
CA LYS A 142 30.68 -19.88 -17.69
C LYS A 142 30.21 -21.13 -18.44
N CYS A 143 29.89 -22.21 -17.71
CA CYS A 143 29.46 -23.50 -18.26
C CYS A 143 28.18 -23.36 -19.09
N THR A 144 27.16 -22.72 -18.51
CA THR A 144 25.86 -22.56 -19.17
C THR A 144 25.97 -21.60 -20.34
N THR A 145 26.63 -20.44 -20.19
CA THR A 145 26.79 -19.49 -21.30
C THR A 145 27.50 -20.12 -22.49
N LEU A 146 28.52 -20.95 -22.24
CA LEU A 146 29.22 -21.69 -23.28
C LEU A 146 28.32 -22.74 -23.96
N GLY A 147 27.52 -23.49 -23.20
CA GLY A 147 26.54 -24.43 -23.75
C GLY A 147 25.49 -23.74 -24.62
N PHE A 148 25.00 -22.56 -24.22
CA PHE A 148 24.09 -21.75 -25.03
C PHE A 148 24.77 -21.18 -26.28
N SER A 149 26.02 -20.73 -26.17
CA SER A 149 26.81 -20.23 -27.30
C SER A 149 27.04 -21.32 -28.36
N LEU A 150 27.27 -22.57 -27.92
CA LEU A 150 27.43 -23.72 -28.80
C LEU A 150 26.11 -24.14 -29.48
N HIS A 151 24.99 -24.11 -28.75
CA HIS A 151 23.68 -24.34 -29.35
C HIS A 151 23.35 -23.29 -30.41
N ASP A 152 23.57 -22.02 -30.09
CA ASP A 152 23.27 -20.93 -31.02
C ASP A 152 24.13 -21.03 -32.29
N GLY A 153 25.42 -21.39 -32.18
CA GLY A 153 26.29 -21.54 -33.34
C GLY A 153 26.10 -22.82 -34.16
N LYS A 154 25.60 -23.92 -33.56
CA LYS A 154 25.36 -25.20 -34.27
C LYS A 154 23.97 -25.36 -34.84
N CYS A 155 22.94 -24.78 -34.20
CA CYS A 155 21.55 -25.15 -34.46
C CYS A 155 20.67 -24.00 -34.92
N LYS A 156 21.07 -22.75 -34.66
CA LYS A 156 20.30 -21.59 -35.10
C LYS A 156 20.90 -20.99 -36.36
N LYS A 157 20.03 -20.46 -37.21
CA LYS A 157 20.46 -19.65 -38.35
C LYS A 157 20.84 -18.26 -37.88
N GLU A 158 21.74 -17.61 -38.60
CA GLU A 158 22.28 -16.30 -38.21
C GLU A 158 21.20 -15.21 -38.14
N ASP A 159 20.18 -15.26 -39.00
CA ASP A 159 19.02 -14.35 -39.01
C ASP A 159 18.11 -14.48 -37.78
N GLU A 160 18.11 -15.64 -37.11
CA GLU A 160 17.36 -15.86 -35.87
C GLU A 160 18.09 -15.34 -34.62
N LEU A 161 19.38 -15.03 -34.75
CA LEU A 161 20.23 -14.59 -33.67
C LEU A 161 20.27 -13.06 -33.60
N ASN A 162 20.23 -12.52 -32.38
CA ASN A 162 20.54 -11.11 -32.18
C ASN A 162 22.06 -10.87 -32.29
N GLU A 163 22.47 -9.62 -32.50
CA GLU A 163 23.88 -9.24 -32.70
C GLU A 163 24.83 -9.77 -31.60
N ILE A 164 24.37 -9.83 -30.36
CA ILE A 164 25.17 -10.35 -29.24
C ILE A 164 25.33 -11.86 -29.35
N GLN A 165 24.25 -12.58 -29.68
CA GLN A 165 24.27 -14.01 -29.90
C GLN A 165 25.16 -14.38 -31.09
N LYS A 166 25.13 -13.60 -32.18
CA LYS A 166 26.04 -13.79 -33.32
C LYS A 166 27.51 -13.66 -32.89
N LYS A 167 27.85 -12.63 -32.11
CA LYS A 167 29.20 -12.41 -31.58
C LYS A 167 29.68 -13.55 -30.66
N GLU A 168 28.78 -14.08 -29.84
CA GLU A 168 29.10 -15.08 -28.82
C GLU A 168 28.97 -16.53 -29.32
N ALA A 169 28.27 -16.78 -30.44
CA ALA A 169 28.05 -18.10 -31.01
C ALA A 169 29.35 -18.81 -31.40
N ILE A 170 29.42 -20.10 -31.07
CA ILE A 170 30.55 -20.97 -31.44
C ILE A 170 30.06 -22.21 -32.18
N LYS A 171 30.78 -22.63 -33.21
CA LYS A 171 30.41 -23.78 -34.06
C LYS A 171 30.97 -25.09 -33.53
N GLU A 172 32.05 -25.04 -32.77
CA GLU A 172 32.81 -26.21 -32.33
C GLU A 172 33.07 -26.19 -30.83
N VAL A 173 33.25 -27.38 -30.26
CA VAL A 173 33.60 -27.55 -28.85
C VAL A 173 35.05 -27.12 -28.66
N PRO A 174 35.37 -26.28 -27.66
CA PRO A 174 36.73 -25.90 -27.36
C PRO A 174 37.64 -27.12 -27.11
N SER A 175 38.92 -26.99 -27.44
CA SER A 175 39.92 -27.99 -27.02
C SER A 175 39.92 -28.13 -25.49
N VAL A 176 40.32 -29.29 -24.97
CA VAL A 176 40.37 -29.53 -23.51
C VAL A 176 41.20 -28.45 -22.81
N LEU A 177 42.35 -28.09 -23.40
CA LEU A 177 43.25 -27.09 -22.83
C LEU A 177 42.63 -25.68 -22.84
N ASP A 178 42.01 -25.25 -23.95
CA ASP A 178 41.34 -23.94 -24.04
C ASP A 178 40.14 -23.85 -23.09
N TYR A 179 39.40 -24.96 -22.94
CA TYR A 179 38.28 -25.05 -22.02
C TYR A 179 38.73 -24.94 -20.55
N LEU A 180 39.75 -25.72 -20.16
CA LEU A 180 40.29 -25.68 -18.79
C LEU A 180 40.90 -24.31 -18.47
N SER A 181 41.62 -23.72 -19.42
CA SER A 181 42.15 -22.36 -19.30
C SER A 181 41.05 -21.32 -19.11
N TYR A 182 39.97 -21.38 -19.88
CA TYR A 182 38.84 -20.48 -19.73
C TYR A 182 38.14 -20.64 -18.38
N MET A 183 37.90 -21.88 -17.93
CA MET A 183 37.19 -22.13 -16.67
C MET A 183 38.02 -21.67 -15.47
N PHE A 184 39.30 -22.03 -15.43
CA PHE A 184 40.26 -21.66 -14.40
C PHE A 184 41.06 -20.40 -14.75
N SER A 185 40.50 -19.44 -15.47
CA SER A 185 41.19 -18.18 -15.72
C SER A 185 41.40 -17.43 -14.39
N TYR A 186 42.65 -17.26 -13.95
CA TYR A 186 42.99 -16.65 -12.65
C TYR A 186 42.37 -15.26 -12.43
N GLN A 187 42.11 -14.51 -13.51
CA GLN A 187 41.51 -13.18 -13.44
C GLN A 187 40.10 -13.20 -12.84
N THR A 188 39.34 -14.27 -13.04
CA THR A 188 37.90 -14.27 -12.74
C THR A 188 37.41 -15.49 -11.97
N VAL A 189 38.23 -16.52 -11.74
CA VAL A 189 37.75 -17.80 -11.21
C VAL A 189 37.21 -17.70 -9.77
N LEU A 190 37.85 -16.91 -8.90
CA LEU A 190 37.48 -16.84 -7.48
C LEU A 190 36.15 -16.10 -7.23
N VAL A 191 35.99 -14.93 -7.84
CA VAL A 191 34.93 -13.96 -7.49
C VAL A 191 34.19 -13.39 -8.70
N GLY A 192 34.51 -13.90 -9.89
CA GLY A 192 34.05 -13.36 -11.16
C GLY A 192 34.85 -12.11 -11.56
N PRO A 193 34.33 -11.35 -12.53
CA PRO A 193 33.06 -11.55 -13.22
C PRO A 193 33.02 -12.72 -14.21
N LEU A 194 31.84 -13.08 -14.70
CA LEU A 194 31.72 -13.86 -15.93
C LEU A 194 32.43 -13.12 -17.08
N CYS A 195 33.27 -13.84 -17.81
CA CYS A 195 33.76 -13.45 -19.12
C CYS A 195 33.24 -14.43 -20.18
N PHE A 196 32.99 -13.96 -21.40
CA PHE A 196 32.53 -14.82 -22.49
C PHE A 196 33.69 -15.56 -23.13
N TYR A 197 33.46 -16.82 -23.53
CA TYR A 197 34.51 -17.66 -24.11
C TYR A 197 35.08 -17.07 -25.41
N THR A 198 34.25 -16.44 -26.25
CA THR A 198 34.71 -15.81 -27.50
C THR A 198 35.67 -14.64 -27.24
N ASP A 199 35.39 -13.81 -26.23
CA ASP A 199 36.26 -12.73 -25.80
C ASP A 199 37.55 -13.26 -25.15
N TYR A 200 37.44 -14.32 -24.33
CA TYR A 200 38.61 -15.00 -23.75
C TYR A 200 39.51 -15.64 -24.81
N LYS A 201 38.92 -16.27 -25.83
CA LYS A 201 39.65 -16.85 -26.95
C LYS A 201 40.42 -15.78 -27.74
N LYS A 202 39.78 -14.64 -28.06
CA LYS A 202 40.45 -13.48 -28.71
C LYS A 202 41.58 -12.90 -27.86
N TYR A 203 41.43 -12.95 -26.54
CA TYR A 203 42.50 -12.56 -25.61
C TYR A 203 43.71 -13.50 -25.72
N ILE A 204 43.47 -14.80 -25.60
CA ILE A 204 44.51 -15.83 -25.70
C ILE A 204 45.11 -15.91 -27.11
N ASP A 205 44.37 -15.62 -28.18
CA ASP A 205 44.89 -15.61 -29.54
C ASP A 205 45.63 -14.30 -29.87
N GLY A 206 45.40 -13.23 -29.08
CA GLY A 206 45.99 -11.91 -29.32
C GLY A 206 45.18 -11.02 -30.28
N ASP A 207 44.12 -11.56 -30.87
CA ASP A 207 43.24 -10.87 -31.80
C ASP A 207 42.49 -9.67 -31.19
N HIS A 208 42.31 -9.64 -29.88
CA HIS A 208 41.73 -8.50 -29.16
C HIS A 208 42.54 -7.18 -29.30
N LEU A 209 43.82 -7.26 -29.70
CA LEU A 209 44.68 -6.09 -29.94
C LEU A 209 44.69 -5.65 -31.41
N LYS A 210 44.12 -6.44 -32.33
CA LYS A 210 44.06 -6.12 -33.76
C LYS A 210 42.96 -5.09 -34.02
N VAL A 211 43.27 -3.83 -33.75
CA VAL A 211 42.44 -2.69 -34.14
C VAL A 211 43.23 -1.87 -35.14
N ASP A 212 42.83 -1.93 -36.41
CA ASP A 212 43.51 -1.31 -37.54
C ASP A 212 43.82 0.17 -37.28
N GLY A 213 45.08 0.59 -37.51
CA GLY A 213 45.50 1.99 -37.42
C GLY A 213 45.65 2.57 -36.01
N SER A 214 45.61 1.77 -34.94
CA SER A 214 45.65 2.27 -33.56
C SER A 214 46.93 1.89 -32.78
N LYS A 215 47.30 2.73 -31.80
CA LYS A 215 48.45 2.51 -30.91
C LYS A 215 48.23 1.25 -30.05
N GLN A 216 49.29 0.57 -29.64
CA GLN A 216 49.17 -0.55 -28.69
C GLN A 216 48.63 -0.04 -27.33
N PRO A 217 47.55 -0.62 -26.77
CA PRO A 217 46.91 -0.11 -25.57
C PRO A 217 47.77 -0.35 -24.31
N CYS A 218 47.75 0.59 -23.35
CA CYS A 218 48.53 0.50 -22.12
C CYS A 218 47.62 0.34 -20.87
N PRO A 219 47.58 -0.84 -20.23
CA PRO A 219 46.68 -1.11 -19.11
C PRO A 219 47.02 -0.34 -17.83
N LYS A 220 48.27 0.10 -17.65
CA LYS A 220 48.82 0.58 -16.37
C LYS A 220 47.93 1.62 -15.70
N ASN A 221 47.57 2.68 -16.42
CA ASN A 221 46.78 3.77 -15.86
C ASN A 221 45.37 3.34 -15.46
N ALA A 222 44.72 2.53 -16.29
CA ALA A 222 43.37 2.03 -16.01
C ALA A 222 43.36 1.05 -14.83
N ALA A 223 44.36 0.18 -14.75
CA ALA A 223 44.48 -0.82 -13.72
C ALA A 223 44.89 -0.19 -12.37
N ILE A 224 45.85 0.73 -12.34
CA ILE A 224 46.24 1.48 -11.12
C ILE A 224 45.03 2.22 -10.55
N LYS A 225 44.22 2.90 -11.38
CA LYS A 225 43.00 3.57 -10.92
C LYS A 225 42.03 2.63 -10.22
N LYS A 226 41.83 1.41 -10.75
CA LYS A 226 40.98 0.40 -10.12
C LYS A 226 41.60 -0.18 -8.84
N ILE A 227 42.92 -0.40 -8.80
CA ILE A 227 43.63 -0.78 -7.56
C ILE A 227 43.44 0.29 -6.48
N THR A 228 43.68 1.57 -6.80
CA THR A 228 43.50 2.67 -5.84
C THR A 228 42.07 2.73 -5.32
N ALA A 229 41.07 2.54 -6.19
CA ALA A 229 39.67 2.48 -5.78
C ALA A 229 39.38 1.26 -4.87
N SER A 230 39.94 0.08 -5.16
CA SER A 230 39.83 -1.09 -4.30
C SER A 230 40.50 -0.88 -2.94
N VAL A 231 41.69 -0.28 -2.90
CA VAL A 231 42.36 0.06 -1.63
C VAL A 231 41.52 1.03 -0.82
N PHE A 232 40.92 2.04 -1.45
CA PHE A 232 39.98 2.94 -0.77
C PHE A 232 38.78 2.20 -0.16
N PHE A 233 38.17 1.27 -0.90
CA PHE A 233 37.09 0.42 -0.34
C PHE A 233 37.59 -0.48 0.80
N MET A 234 38.80 -1.01 0.70
CA MET A 234 39.41 -1.82 1.75
C MET A 234 39.63 -1.02 3.04
N ILE A 235 40.09 0.23 2.94
CA ILE A 235 40.21 1.13 4.11
C ILE A 235 38.84 1.33 4.78
N ILE A 236 37.77 1.55 4.01
CA ILE A 236 36.42 1.67 4.55
C ILE A 236 35.99 0.39 5.27
N ILE A 237 36.27 -0.78 4.68
CA ILE A 237 35.96 -2.09 5.29
C ILE A 237 36.71 -2.26 6.61
N VAL A 238 37.99 -1.90 6.68
CA VAL A 238 38.77 -1.99 7.93
C VAL A 238 38.22 -1.05 9.01
N LEU A 239 37.83 0.17 8.64
CA LEU A 239 37.33 1.17 9.60
C LEU A 239 35.89 0.88 10.09
N PHE A 240 35.02 0.39 9.21
CA PHE A 240 33.57 0.28 9.46
C PHE A 240 33.02 -1.15 9.37
N GLY A 241 33.85 -2.16 9.08
CA GLY A 241 33.43 -3.55 8.91
C GLY A 241 32.83 -4.19 10.16
N LYS A 242 33.04 -3.61 11.34
CA LYS A 242 32.39 -4.01 12.59
C LYS A 242 30.87 -3.83 12.59
N TYR A 243 30.34 -2.95 11.73
CA TYR A 243 28.91 -2.66 11.65
C TYR A 243 28.22 -3.61 10.69
N SER A 244 27.87 -4.79 11.18
CA SER A 244 27.17 -5.78 10.40
C SER A 244 25.67 -5.43 10.25
N PRO A 245 24.98 -5.95 9.22
CA PRO A 245 23.55 -5.76 9.00
C PRO A 245 22.67 -6.23 10.16
N GLU A 246 23.14 -7.16 10.99
CA GLU A 246 22.41 -7.71 12.13
C GLU A 246 22.26 -6.70 13.28
N ILE A 247 23.13 -5.68 13.38
CA ILE A 247 23.12 -4.73 14.51
C ILE A 247 21.78 -3.99 14.64
N ILE A 248 21.08 -3.74 13.53
CA ILE A 248 19.79 -3.02 13.54
C ILE A 248 18.67 -3.83 14.23
N ALA A 249 18.87 -5.14 14.40
CA ALA A 249 17.97 -6.03 15.12
C ALA A 249 18.35 -6.20 16.60
N THR A 250 19.46 -5.61 17.05
CA THR A 250 19.88 -5.68 18.46
C THR A 250 19.06 -4.74 19.34
N PRO A 251 18.89 -5.04 20.65
CA PRO A 251 18.09 -4.22 21.55
C PRO A 251 18.51 -2.74 21.63
N GLU A 252 19.81 -2.45 21.52
CA GLU A 252 20.35 -1.09 21.56
C GLU A 252 19.80 -0.22 20.41
N TYR A 253 19.90 -0.73 19.17
CA TYR A 253 19.41 -0.02 17.99
C TYR A 253 17.89 -0.01 17.92
N LEU A 254 17.22 -1.02 18.47
CA LEU A 254 15.77 -1.07 18.57
C LEU A 254 15.17 -0.06 19.53
N LYS A 255 15.95 0.50 20.47
CA LYS A 255 15.52 1.60 21.34
C LYS A 255 15.55 2.96 20.64
N LEU A 256 16.22 3.08 19.49
CA LEU A 256 16.29 4.34 18.73
C LEU A 256 14.92 4.73 18.18
N SER A 257 14.74 6.05 17.97
CA SER A 257 13.57 6.55 17.25
C SER A 257 13.50 5.94 15.85
N TRP A 258 12.29 5.78 15.32
CA TRP A 258 12.08 5.13 14.03
C TRP A 258 12.96 5.72 12.91
N PHE A 259 13.09 7.05 12.87
CA PHE A 259 13.93 7.74 11.89
C PHE A 259 15.42 7.42 12.05
N LYS A 260 15.95 7.46 13.28
CA LYS A 260 17.36 7.12 13.55
C LYS A 260 17.64 5.64 13.23
N TRP A 261 16.71 4.75 13.56
CA TRP A 261 16.79 3.33 13.23
C TRP A 261 16.80 3.10 11.70
N ALA A 262 15.94 3.78 10.95
CA ALA A 262 15.89 3.69 9.49
C ALA A 262 17.17 4.24 8.83
N LEU A 263 17.77 5.30 9.38
CA LEU A 263 19.06 5.81 8.92
C LEU A 263 20.18 4.76 9.10
N TRP A 264 20.23 4.11 10.25
CA TRP A 264 21.17 3.02 10.51
C TRP A 264 20.99 1.84 9.57
N TRP A 265 19.74 1.48 9.25
CA TRP A 265 19.44 0.47 8.22
C TRP A 265 20.07 0.85 6.87
N PHE A 266 19.91 2.08 6.42
CA PHE A 266 20.54 2.53 5.18
C PHE A 266 22.09 2.42 5.23
N ILE A 267 22.69 2.82 6.35
CA ILE A 267 24.15 2.79 6.55
C ILE A 267 24.68 1.36 6.49
N VAL A 268 24.10 0.40 7.22
CA VAL A 268 24.62 -0.98 7.25
C VAL A 268 24.51 -1.67 5.89
N ILE A 269 23.43 -1.40 5.15
CA ILE A 269 23.26 -1.96 3.80
C ILE A 269 24.21 -1.30 2.79
N PHE A 270 24.56 -0.02 2.98
CA PHE A 270 25.63 0.63 2.22
C PHE A 270 26.99 -0.01 2.51
N LEU A 271 27.35 -0.19 3.79
CA LEU A 271 28.60 -0.83 4.20
C LEU A 271 28.73 -2.26 3.65
N GLN A 272 27.65 -3.02 3.62
CA GLN A 272 27.66 -4.36 3.02
C GLN A 272 28.01 -4.33 1.52
N ARG A 273 27.53 -3.33 0.76
CA ARG A 273 27.85 -3.20 -0.68
C ARG A 273 29.33 -2.89 -0.91
N ILE A 274 29.97 -2.13 -0.02
CA ILE A 274 31.40 -1.80 -0.13
C ILE A 274 32.27 -3.06 -0.18
N GLN A 275 31.90 -4.12 0.54
CA GLN A 275 32.61 -5.41 0.50
C GLN A 275 32.65 -5.99 -0.92
N TYR A 276 31.52 -5.94 -1.64
CA TYR A 276 31.46 -6.38 -3.04
C TYR A 276 32.21 -5.43 -3.98
N TYR A 277 32.19 -4.12 -3.73
CA TYR A 277 32.94 -3.15 -4.52
C TYR A 277 34.44 -3.40 -4.46
N TYR A 278 34.98 -3.66 -3.27
CA TYR A 278 36.38 -4.03 -3.12
C TYR A 278 36.75 -5.22 -4.01
N VAL A 279 36.05 -6.35 -3.81
CA VAL A 279 36.39 -7.63 -4.44
C VAL A 279 36.24 -7.56 -5.97
N TRP A 280 35.14 -6.98 -6.46
CA TRP A 280 34.88 -6.92 -7.90
C TRP A 280 35.73 -5.88 -8.62
N VAL A 281 35.98 -4.71 -8.03
CA VAL A 281 36.87 -3.71 -8.64
C VAL A 281 38.31 -4.21 -8.67
N PHE A 282 38.72 -5.04 -7.69
CA PHE A 282 40.05 -5.61 -7.66
C PHE A 282 40.23 -6.67 -8.75
N ALA A 283 39.27 -7.60 -8.91
CA ALA A 283 39.29 -8.58 -9.99
C ALA A 283 39.31 -7.91 -11.38
N ASP A 284 38.57 -6.80 -11.52
CA ASP A 284 38.57 -5.97 -12.72
C ASP A 284 39.94 -5.28 -12.94
N ALA A 285 40.62 -4.86 -11.87
CA ALA A 285 41.98 -4.36 -11.96
C ALA A 285 42.98 -5.43 -12.42
N VAL A 286 42.85 -6.67 -11.93
CA VAL A 286 43.67 -7.81 -12.34
C VAL A 286 43.49 -8.10 -13.83
N ALA A 287 42.24 -8.17 -14.30
CA ALA A 287 41.95 -8.40 -15.71
C ALA A 287 42.44 -7.25 -16.60
N ASN A 288 42.34 -6.00 -16.15
CA ASN A 288 42.95 -4.87 -16.84
C ASN A 288 44.46 -5.01 -16.93
N PHE A 289 45.14 -5.29 -15.81
CA PHE A 289 46.60 -5.43 -15.79
C PHE A 289 47.12 -6.51 -16.73
N SER A 290 46.38 -7.61 -16.89
CA SER A 290 46.76 -8.69 -17.81
C SER A 290 46.51 -8.36 -19.29
N GLY A 291 45.86 -7.24 -19.60
CA GLY A 291 45.41 -6.87 -20.95
C GLY A 291 44.02 -7.39 -21.31
N PHE A 292 43.42 -8.27 -20.50
CA PHE A 292 42.14 -8.92 -20.81
C PHE A 292 40.96 -7.95 -20.77
N GLY A 293 41.01 -6.91 -19.93
CA GLY A 293 39.91 -5.95 -19.77
C GLY A 293 39.70 -4.97 -20.93
N PHE A 294 40.52 -5.03 -21.98
CA PHE A 294 40.47 -4.11 -23.12
C PHE A 294 39.24 -4.35 -24.01
N ASN A 295 38.54 -3.27 -24.37
CA ASN A 295 37.30 -3.29 -25.13
C ASN A 295 37.31 -2.29 -26.31
N GLY A 296 38.46 -2.14 -26.96
CA GLY A 296 38.66 -1.20 -28.06
C GLY A 296 38.77 0.26 -27.62
N TYR A 297 38.46 1.17 -28.55
CA TYR A 297 38.57 2.62 -28.35
C TYR A 297 37.20 3.29 -28.28
N ASP A 298 37.12 4.44 -27.60
CA ASP A 298 35.97 5.35 -27.71
C ASP A 298 36.03 6.20 -28.98
N GLU A 299 34.99 6.99 -29.21
CA GLU A 299 34.87 7.92 -30.34
C GLU A 299 36.00 8.96 -30.38
N ASN A 300 36.67 9.19 -29.25
CA ASN A 300 37.80 10.12 -29.11
C ASN A 300 39.17 9.40 -29.21
N GLY A 301 39.19 8.11 -29.57
CA GLY A 301 40.43 7.32 -29.67
C GLY A 301 41.05 6.93 -28.32
N LYS A 302 40.30 7.00 -27.22
CA LYS A 302 40.77 6.61 -25.88
C LYS A 302 40.46 5.14 -25.58
N GLU A 303 41.40 4.46 -24.96
CA GLU A 303 41.29 3.04 -24.58
C GLU A 303 40.13 2.78 -23.60
N LYS A 304 39.26 1.83 -23.94
CA LYS A 304 38.19 1.33 -23.07
C LYS A 304 38.65 0.10 -22.30
N TRP A 305 38.64 0.18 -20.98
CA TRP A 305 39.04 -0.90 -20.07
C TRP A 305 37.86 -1.38 -19.23
N ASN A 306 36.80 -1.83 -19.91
CA ASN A 306 35.53 -2.22 -19.30
C ASN A 306 34.94 -3.53 -19.84
N LEU A 307 35.73 -4.36 -20.54
CA LEU A 307 35.25 -5.61 -21.12
C LEU A 307 34.66 -6.55 -20.05
N VAL A 308 35.33 -6.60 -18.90
CA VAL A 308 34.98 -7.46 -17.77
C VAL A 308 34.70 -6.66 -16.49
N SER A 309 34.16 -5.44 -16.62
CA SER A 309 33.77 -4.65 -15.44
C SER A 309 32.45 -5.14 -14.85
N ASN A 310 32.47 -5.58 -13.58
CA ASN A 310 31.27 -6.13 -12.93
C ASN A 310 30.42 -5.10 -12.17
N VAL A 311 30.98 -3.94 -11.82
CA VAL A 311 30.29 -2.94 -10.99
C VAL A 311 30.76 -1.53 -11.29
N TYR A 312 29.83 -0.58 -11.20
CA TYR A 312 30.11 0.85 -11.33
C TYR A 312 29.65 1.59 -10.05
N PRO A 313 30.48 1.64 -8.99
CA PRO A 313 30.04 2.08 -7.65
C PRO A 313 29.38 3.46 -7.64
N LEU A 314 29.98 4.47 -8.28
CA LEU A 314 29.42 5.83 -8.29
C LEU A 314 28.09 5.91 -9.06
N LYS A 315 27.98 5.24 -10.21
CA LYS A 315 26.74 5.21 -11.01
C LYS A 315 25.62 4.49 -10.27
N LEU A 316 25.96 3.40 -9.58
CA LEU A 316 25.04 2.68 -8.71
C LEU A 316 24.59 3.58 -7.54
N GLU A 317 25.54 4.24 -6.88
CA GLU A 317 25.24 5.07 -5.74
C GLU A 317 24.47 6.36 -6.09
N MET A 318 24.54 6.81 -7.34
CA MET A 318 23.77 7.95 -7.85
C MET A 318 22.54 7.55 -8.69
N ALA A 319 22.20 6.25 -8.76
CA ALA A 319 21.08 5.76 -9.56
C ALA A 319 19.73 6.33 -9.10
N GLN A 320 18.90 6.73 -10.07
CA GLN A 320 17.58 7.31 -9.84
C GLN A 320 16.45 6.32 -10.10
N THR A 321 16.77 5.11 -10.57
CA THR A 321 15.81 4.01 -10.66
C THR A 321 16.41 2.69 -10.22
N PHE A 322 15.56 1.82 -9.69
CA PHE A 322 15.97 0.46 -9.31
C PHE A 322 16.60 -0.30 -10.50
N LYS A 323 16.13 -0.05 -11.73
CA LYS A 323 16.72 -0.64 -12.94
C LYS A 323 18.14 -0.12 -13.20
N GLU A 324 18.38 1.18 -13.09
CA GLU A 324 19.73 1.76 -13.23
C GLU A 324 20.68 1.21 -12.16
N THR A 325 20.20 0.98 -10.94
CA THR A 325 20.99 0.31 -9.88
C THR A 325 21.44 -1.08 -10.32
N LEU A 326 20.53 -1.88 -10.87
CA LEU A 326 20.85 -3.23 -11.35
C LEU A 326 21.77 -3.22 -12.57
N ASP A 327 21.64 -2.23 -13.45
CA ASP A 327 22.53 -2.07 -14.61
C ASP A 327 23.96 -1.71 -14.23
N CYS A 328 24.17 -1.28 -12.98
CA CYS A 328 25.49 -0.95 -12.44
C CYS A 328 25.99 -1.99 -11.42
N TRP A 329 25.20 -3.03 -11.09
CA TRP A 329 25.50 -4.03 -10.09
C TRP A 329 25.57 -5.42 -10.70
N ASN A 330 26.69 -6.11 -10.48
CA ASN A 330 26.90 -7.49 -10.95
C ASN A 330 26.57 -7.64 -12.46
N VAL A 331 27.12 -6.73 -13.26
CA VAL A 331 26.79 -6.52 -14.68
C VAL A 331 26.98 -7.79 -15.49
N ALA A 332 28.05 -8.55 -15.24
CA ALA A 332 28.31 -9.79 -15.96
C ALA A 332 27.27 -10.88 -15.65
N THR A 333 26.74 -10.90 -14.43
CA THR A 333 25.61 -11.78 -14.07
C THR A 333 24.32 -11.35 -14.76
N MET A 334 24.06 -10.04 -14.88
CA MET A 334 22.93 -9.54 -15.67
C MET A 334 23.07 -9.96 -17.15
N PHE A 335 24.30 -9.95 -17.65
CA PHE A 335 24.59 -10.44 -18.97
C PHE A 335 24.27 -11.92 -19.11
N TRP A 336 24.78 -12.79 -18.22
CA TRP A 336 24.43 -14.20 -18.17
C TRP A 336 22.92 -14.44 -18.17
N LEU A 337 22.20 -13.85 -17.22
CA LEU A 337 20.74 -13.96 -17.09
C LEU A 337 20.02 -13.55 -18.37
N ARG A 338 20.58 -12.59 -19.11
CA ARG A 338 20.04 -12.19 -20.41
C ARG A 338 20.14 -13.31 -21.45
N ARG A 339 21.31 -13.97 -21.55
CA ARG A 339 21.60 -15.02 -22.55
C ARG A 339 20.83 -16.31 -22.28
N VAL A 340 20.72 -16.71 -21.01
CA VAL A 340 20.16 -18.02 -20.65
C VAL A 340 18.66 -17.96 -20.33
N ALA A 341 18.12 -16.79 -19.95
CA ALA A 341 16.72 -16.65 -19.56
C ALA A 341 15.98 -15.52 -20.30
N TYR A 342 16.39 -14.26 -20.15
CA TYR A 342 15.59 -13.10 -20.59
C TYR A 342 15.24 -13.14 -22.08
N ASP A 343 16.21 -13.41 -22.95
CA ASP A 343 16.00 -13.46 -24.41
C ASP A 343 15.42 -14.81 -24.87
N ARG A 344 15.30 -15.79 -23.96
CA ARG A 344 14.82 -17.16 -24.23
C ARG A 344 13.35 -17.38 -23.89
N VAL A 345 12.70 -16.43 -23.22
CA VAL A 345 11.28 -16.53 -22.83
C VAL A 345 10.39 -15.45 -23.46
N PRO A 346 9.07 -15.69 -23.57
CA PRO A 346 8.11 -14.72 -24.08
C PRO A 346 8.15 -13.39 -23.31
N LYS A 347 7.89 -12.28 -24.02
CA LYS A 347 8.05 -10.89 -23.51
C LYS A 347 7.33 -10.62 -22.17
N ASN A 348 6.18 -11.23 -21.95
CA ASN A 348 5.36 -11.08 -20.74
C ASN A 348 6.01 -11.70 -19.48
N MET A 349 6.84 -12.74 -19.62
CA MET A 349 7.44 -13.46 -18.48
C MET A 349 8.90 -13.08 -18.21
N ARG A 350 9.57 -12.36 -19.13
CA ARG A 350 11.01 -12.06 -19.07
C ARG A 350 11.50 -11.56 -17.70
N THR A 351 10.87 -10.51 -17.16
CA THR A 351 11.29 -9.94 -15.87
C THR A 351 11.17 -10.98 -14.76
N LEU A 352 10.01 -11.63 -14.63
CA LEU A 352 9.74 -12.60 -13.57
C LEU A 352 10.70 -13.80 -13.66
N THR A 353 10.88 -14.38 -14.84
CA THR A 353 11.79 -15.52 -15.05
C THR A 353 13.23 -15.16 -14.72
N THR A 354 13.70 -13.98 -15.14
CA THR A 354 15.06 -13.52 -14.82
C THR A 354 15.29 -13.38 -13.31
N TYR A 355 14.33 -12.81 -12.57
CA TYR A 355 14.43 -12.70 -11.12
C TYR A 355 14.33 -14.05 -10.41
N MET A 356 13.46 -14.94 -10.88
CA MET A 356 13.31 -16.29 -10.34
C MET A 356 14.60 -17.09 -10.52
N LEU A 357 15.18 -17.06 -11.72
CA LEU A 357 16.48 -17.72 -11.97
C LEU A 357 17.58 -17.13 -11.09
N SER A 358 17.61 -15.81 -10.91
CA SER A 358 18.54 -15.17 -10.00
C SER A 358 18.37 -15.67 -8.56
N ALA A 359 17.14 -15.86 -8.07
CA ALA A 359 16.90 -16.40 -6.73
C ALA A 359 17.43 -17.83 -6.58
N VAL A 360 17.11 -18.70 -7.54
CA VAL A 360 17.53 -20.11 -7.54
C VAL A 360 19.05 -20.24 -7.65
N TRP A 361 19.71 -19.33 -8.38
CA TRP A 361 21.18 -19.27 -8.47
C TRP A 361 21.87 -18.97 -7.13
N HIS A 362 21.22 -18.24 -6.24
CA HIS A 362 21.75 -17.97 -4.90
C HIS A 362 21.47 -19.09 -3.88
N GLY A 363 20.45 -19.94 -4.10
CA GLY A 363 20.20 -21.14 -3.29
C GLY A 363 18.84 -21.18 -2.57
N PHE A 364 18.80 -21.77 -1.37
CA PHE A 364 17.56 -22.11 -0.64
C PHE A 364 17.15 -21.09 0.43
N PHE A 365 18.04 -20.16 0.78
CA PHE A 365 17.75 -19.17 1.79
C PHE A 365 16.58 -18.28 1.37
N THR A 366 15.53 -18.25 2.20
CA THR A 366 14.25 -17.59 1.90
C THR A 366 14.38 -16.09 1.68
N GLY A 367 15.41 -15.46 2.26
CA GLY A 367 15.73 -14.06 2.06
C GLY A 367 16.07 -13.71 0.60
N TYR A 368 16.67 -14.64 -0.16
CA TYR A 368 16.94 -14.43 -1.59
C TYR A 368 15.65 -14.29 -2.38
N TYR A 369 14.71 -15.22 -2.19
CA TYR A 369 13.42 -15.21 -2.89
C TYR A 369 12.63 -13.94 -2.58
N LEU A 370 12.59 -13.53 -1.32
CA LEU A 370 11.93 -12.28 -0.92
C LEU A 370 12.59 -11.05 -1.57
N THR A 371 13.92 -11.01 -1.62
CA THR A 371 14.68 -9.94 -2.27
C THR A 371 14.36 -9.84 -3.74
N PHE A 372 14.44 -10.95 -4.48
CA PHE A 372 14.24 -10.95 -5.92
C PHE A 372 12.78 -10.73 -6.31
N ALA A 373 11.82 -11.24 -5.53
CA ALA A 373 10.40 -10.93 -5.70
C ALA A 373 10.14 -9.43 -5.50
N THR A 374 10.69 -8.84 -4.43
CA THR A 374 10.58 -7.41 -4.14
C THR A 374 11.25 -6.57 -5.23
N GLY A 375 12.43 -6.96 -5.69
CA GLY A 375 13.16 -6.29 -6.77
C GLY A 375 12.43 -6.33 -8.11
N ALA A 376 11.73 -7.43 -8.42
CA ALA A 376 10.88 -7.54 -9.60
C ALA A 376 9.73 -6.52 -9.55
N LEU A 377 9.03 -6.44 -8.42
CA LEU A 377 7.95 -5.47 -8.20
C LEU A 377 8.44 -4.04 -8.31
N PHE A 378 9.55 -3.69 -7.66
CA PHE A 378 10.12 -2.33 -7.73
C PHE A 378 10.63 -1.96 -9.12
N THR A 379 11.19 -2.91 -9.87
CA THR A 379 11.59 -2.66 -11.25
C THR A 379 10.39 -2.40 -12.16
N LEU A 380 9.32 -3.17 -12.01
CA LEU A 380 8.09 -2.97 -12.77
C LEU A 380 7.43 -1.63 -12.38
N ALA A 381 7.26 -1.37 -11.09
CA ALA A 381 6.69 -0.14 -10.57
C ALA A 381 7.50 1.09 -11.04
N GLY A 382 8.83 1.06 -10.87
CA GLY A 382 9.71 2.14 -11.32
C GLY A 382 9.62 2.40 -12.83
N ARG A 383 9.52 1.34 -13.64
CA ARG A 383 9.35 1.46 -15.10
C ARG A 383 8.03 2.12 -15.48
N TYR A 384 6.91 1.67 -14.91
CA TYR A 384 5.60 2.26 -15.18
C TYR A 384 5.51 3.70 -14.67
N SER A 385 5.98 3.97 -13.45
CA SER A 385 6.04 5.32 -12.89
C SER A 385 6.87 6.26 -13.75
N ARG A 386 8.05 5.83 -14.22
CA ARG A 386 8.90 6.65 -15.09
C ARG A 386 8.21 6.94 -16.42
N ARG A 387 7.60 5.94 -17.06
CA ARG A 387 6.88 6.10 -18.33
C ARG A 387 5.70 7.07 -18.19
N SER A 388 4.96 6.99 -17.09
CA SER A 388 3.72 7.76 -16.91
C SER A 388 3.94 9.16 -16.32
N LEU A 389 4.98 9.35 -15.52
CA LEU A 389 5.18 10.58 -14.74
C LEU A 389 6.34 11.44 -15.25
N ARG A 390 7.46 10.85 -15.69
CA ARG A 390 8.71 11.62 -15.92
C ARG A 390 8.53 12.79 -16.88
N TRP A 391 7.83 12.57 -17.99
CA TRP A 391 7.60 13.60 -19.02
C TRP A 391 6.88 14.85 -18.48
N ARG A 392 6.13 14.73 -17.38
CA ARG A 392 5.45 15.84 -16.72
C ARG A 392 6.42 16.76 -15.95
N PHE A 393 7.59 16.26 -15.56
CA PHE A 393 8.61 17.00 -14.82
C PHE A 393 9.71 17.56 -15.73
N LEU A 394 9.76 17.18 -17.01
CA LEU A 394 10.82 17.62 -17.94
C LEU A 394 10.62 19.05 -18.47
N LYS A 395 9.44 19.66 -18.26
CA LYS A 395 9.13 21.00 -18.79
C LYS A 395 9.90 22.14 -18.12
N ASN A 396 10.37 21.94 -16.88
CA ASN A 396 11.04 22.97 -16.10
C ASN A 396 12.27 22.36 -15.40
N PRO A 397 13.46 22.99 -15.45
CA PRO A 397 14.66 22.51 -14.76
C PRO A 397 14.46 22.25 -13.26
N TYR A 398 13.73 23.11 -12.56
CA TYR A 398 13.40 22.94 -11.14
C TYR A 398 12.49 21.73 -10.90
N LEU A 399 11.46 21.53 -11.74
CA LEU A 399 10.60 20.34 -11.65
C LEU A 399 11.36 19.06 -11.94
N LYS A 400 12.27 19.09 -12.92
CA LYS A 400 13.16 17.96 -13.21
C LYS A 400 14.05 17.68 -12.01
N PHE A 401 14.66 18.70 -11.42
CA PHE A 401 15.50 18.54 -10.23
C PHE A 401 14.72 17.96 -9.04
N THR A 402 13.50 18.44 -8.79
CA THR A 402 12.60 17.85 -7.78
C THR A 402 12.31 16.38 -8.06
N TYR A 403 12.02 16.03 -9.32
CA TYR A 403 11.82 14.63 -9.72
C TYR A 403 13.07 13.78 -9.49
N ASP A 404 14.24 14.30 -9.83
CA ASP A 404 15.53 13.63 -9.65
C ASP A 404 15.81 13.35 -8.16
N ILE A 405 15.53 14.30 -7.26
CA ILE A 405 15.64 14.10 -5.80
C ILE A 405 14.66 13.02 -5.32
N ILE A 406 13.38 13.11 -5.71
CA ILE A 406 12.34 12.18 -5.27
C ILE A 406 12.68 10.75 -5.74
N THR A 407 13.08 10.59 -6.99
CA THR A 407 13.38 9.28 -7.57
C THR A 407 14.68 8.68 -7.04
N PHE A 408 15.69 9.53 -6.77
CA PHE A 408 16.90 9.13 -6.06
C PHE A 408 16.57 8.59 -4.66
N LEU A 409 15.90 9.37 -3.81
CA LEU A 409 15.54 8.95 -2.45
C LEU A 409 14.68 7.69 -2.46
N SER A 410 13.67 7.64 -3.33
CA SER A 410 12.78 6.48 -3.47
C SER A 410 13.56 5.22 -3.88
N THR A 411 14.50 5.35 -4.82
CA THR A 411 15.34 4.23 -5.28
C THR A 411 16.25 3.73 -4.15
N LYS A 412 16.82 4.63 -3.35
CA LYS A 412 17.70 4.27 -2.23
C LYS A 412 16.95 3.58 -1.09
N ILE A 413 15.76 4.06 -0.76
CA ILE A 413 14.88 3.40 0.21
C ILE A 413 14.44 2.04 -0.32
N ALA A 414 14.01 1.95 -1.58
CA ALA A 414 13.60 0.70 -2.21
C ALA A 414 14.73 -0.33 -2.27
N LEU A 415 15.97 0.11 -2.56
CA LEU A 415 17.14 -0.75 -2.55
C LEU A 415 17.42 -1.29 -1.15
N ALA A 416 17.53 -0.41 -0.14
CA ALA A 416 17.80 -0.82 1.23
C ALA A 416 16.72 -1.76 1.79
N TYR A 417 15.45 -1.48 1.45
CA TYR A 417 14.32 -2.35 1.77
C TYR A 417 14.48 -3.72 1.11
N ALA A 418 14.65 -3.77 -0.21
CA ALA A 418 14.69 -5.02 -0.97
C ALA A 418 15.88 -5.92 -0.60
N THR A 419 17.05 -5.34 -0.30
CA THR A 419 18.28 -6.13 -0.10
C THR A 419 18.52 -6.58 1.34
N LEU A 420 17.79 -6.06 2.33
CA LEU A 420 17.99 -6.51 3.72
C LEU A 420 17.79 -8.03 3.88
N PRO A 421 16.71 -8.65 3.37
CA PRO A 421 16.54 -10.10 3.46
C PRO A 421 17.63 -10.88 2.74
N PHE A 422 18.19 -10.34 1.64
CA PHE A 422 19.29 -10.96 0.91
C PHE A 422 20.50 -11.13 1.82
N VAL A 423 20.84 -10.07 2.53
CA VAL A 423 22.04 -9.99 3.34
C VAL A 423 21.90 -10.80 4.62
N THR A 424 20.72 -10.76 5.27
CA THR A 424 20.46 -11.58 6.47
C THR A 424 20.17 -13.04 6.15
N MET A 425 20.01 -13.40 4.87
CA MET A 425 19.66 -14.72 4.30
C MET A 425 18.30 -15.31 4.76
N HIS A 426 17.83 -15.01 5.96
CA HIS A 426 16.61 -15.55 6.56
C HIS A 426 15.43 -14.59 6.44
N LEU A 427 14.22 -15.18 6.39
CA LEU A 427 12.97 -14.43 6.44
C LEU A 427 12.80 -13.68 7.76
N ASN A 428 13.17 -14.27 8.89
CA ASN A 428 12.86 -13.71 10.21
C ASN A 428 13.46 -12.32 10.48
N PRO A 429 14.77 -12.05 10.26
CA PRO A 429 15.34 -10.71 10.46
C PRO A 429 14.76 -9.68 9.49
N GLY A 430 14.61 -10.03 8.21
CA GLY A 430 14.01 -9.16 7.19
C GLY A 430 12.55 -8.85 7.51
N TRP A 431 11.77 -9.87 7.86
CA TRP A 431 10.36 -9.75 8.24
C TRP A 431 10.17 -8.98 9.54
N PHE A 432 11.05 -9.18 10.53
CA PHE A 432 11.05 -8.42 11.77
C PHE A 432 11.27 -6.93 11.51
N CYS A 433 12.26 -6.59 10.67
CA CYS A 433 12.51 -5.22 10.25
C CYS A 433 11.33 -4.64 9.45
N TYR A 434 10.72 -5.41 8.55
CA TYR A 434 9.51 -5.00 7.84
C TYR A 434 8.35 -4.75 8.81
N LYS A 435 8.13 -5.64 9.79
CA LYS A 435 7.10 -5.52 10.82
C LYS A 435 7.27 -4.25 11.66
N ARG A 436 8.50 -3.81 11.89
CA ARG A 436 8.85 -2.55 12.58
C ARG A 436 8.74 -1.32 11.67
N ALA A 437 9.06 -1.46 10.39
CA ALA A 437 8.92 -0.39 9.40
C ALA A 437 7.46 -0.02 9.14
N THR A 438 6.54 -0.98 9.25
CA THR A 438 5.10 -0.74 9.15
C THR A 438 4.53 -0.04 10.39
N PHE A 439 3.57 0.86 10.17
CA PHE A 439 2.77 1.45 11.24
C PHE A 439 1.94 0.37 11.95
N TYR A 440 2.15 0.17 13.26
CA TYR A 440 1.34 -0.76 14.05
C TYR A 440 -0.05 -0.20 14.33
N ASP A 441 -0.11 1.10 14.64
CA ASP A 441 -1.31 1.86 14.98
C ASP A 441 -1.12 3.28 14.43
N GLY A 442 -1.25 3.41 13.11
CA GLY A 442 -1.11 4.68 12.40
C GLY A 442 0.30 5.27 12.32
N CYS A 443 0.40 6.37 11.58
CA CYS A 443 1.64 7.12 11.42
C CYS A 443 2.06 7.78 12.75
N LYS A 444 3.22 7.38 13.29
CA LYS A 444 3.75 7.94 14.55
C LYS A 444 4.74 9.10 14.36
N ILE A 445 4.97 9.53 13.12
CA ILE A 445 5.91 10.61 12.79
C ILE A 445 5.50 11.93 13.47
N PHE A 446 4.19 12.17 13.59
CA PHE A 446 3.63 13.41 14.15
C PHE A 446 3.39 13.35 15.67
N LEU A 447 3.87 12.33 16.36
CA LEU A 447 3.73 12.21 17.82
C LEU A 447 4.29 13.43 18.60
N PRO A 448 5.43 14.04 18.21
CA PRO A 448 5.89 15.28 18.86
C PRO A 448 4.90 16.43 18.72
N LEU A 449 4.29 16.58 17.55
CA LEU A 449 3.26 17.59 17.28
C LEU A 449 2.00 17.35 18.12
N ALA A 450 1.58 16.08 18.22
CA ALA A 450 0.42 15.68 19.03
C ALA A 450 0.60 16.04 20.52
N LYS A 451 1.80 15.81 21.07
CA LYS A 451 2.14 16.20 22.46
C LYS A 451 2.05 17.71 22.69
N ILE A 452 2.47 18.54 21.72
CA ILE A 452 2.43 20.01 21.84
C ILE A 452 0.97 20.51 21.97
N PHE A 453 0.04 19.93 21.22
CA PHE A 453 -1.37 20.35 21.23
C PHE A 453 -2.24 19.61 22.28
N GLY A 454 -1.67 18.66 23.02
CA GLY A 454 -2.42 17.82 23.97
C GLY A 454 -3.38 16.85 23.28
N PHE A 455 -3.04 16.37 22.08
CA PHE A 455 -3.80 15.37 21.34
C PHE A 455 -3.10 14.02 21.31
N ASP A 456 -3.86 12.96 21.05
CA ASP A 456 -3.28 11.69 20.62
C ASP A 456 -2.80 11.74 19.16
N ALA A 457 -1.91 10.82 18.78
CA ALA A 457 -1.35 10.79 17.43
C ALA A 457 -2.41 10.56 16.35
N ASN A 458 -3.47 9.78 16.64
CA ASN A 458 -4.50 9.45 15.67
C ASN A 458 -5.43 10.64 15.41
N SER A 459 -5.68 11.50 16.39
CA SER A 459 -6.37 12.78 16.22
C SER A 459 -5.65 13.72 15.25
N ILE A 460 -4.32 13.85 15.36
CA ILE A 460 -3.53 14.64 14.40
C ILE A 460 -3.54 13.97 13.02
N ASN A 461 -3.34 12.65 12.97
CA ASN A 461 -3.40 11.90 11.71
C ASN A 461 -4.76 12.05 11.02
N PHE A 462 -5.85 12.11 11.78
CA PHE A 462 -7.20 12.28 11.27
C PHE A 462 -7.39 13.63 10.60
N ILE A 463 -6.95 14.72 11.24
CA ILE A 463 -6.99 16.06 10.64
C ILE A 463 -6.13 16.11 9.37
N LEU A 464 -4.90 15.58 9.42
CA LEU A 464 -4.02 15.50 8.26
C LEU A 464 -4.62 14.68 7.12
N SER A 465 -5.33 13.60 7.45
CA SER A 465 -6.01 12.74 6.47
C SER A 465 -7.20 13.44 5.80
N LEU A 466 -7.97 14.24 6.54
CA LEU A 466 -9.03 15.08 5.97
C LEU A 466 -8.46 16.15 5.04
N LEU A 467 -7.37 16.81 5.45
CA LEU A 467 -6.69 17.81 4.61
C LEU A 467 -6.12 17.17 3.33
N MET A 468 -5.49 16.00 3.46
CA MET A 468 -4.99 15.24 2.31
C MET A 468 -6.13 14.81 1.39
N SER A 469 -7.24 14.31 1.95
CA SER A 469 -8.45 13.96 1.18
C SER A 469 -8.99 15.14 0.40
N TYR A 470 -8.98 16.34 0.98
CA TYR A 470 -9.39 17.57 0.28
C TYR A 470 -8.48 17.90 -0.92
N VAL A 471 -7.16 17.75 -0.75
CA VAL A 471 -6.20 17.93 -1.86
C VAL A 471 -6.41 16.87 -2.95
N LEU A 472 -6.60 15.61 -2.57
CA LEU A 472 -6.88 14.51 -3.50
C LEU A 472 -8.19 14.71 -4.25
N ALA A 473 -9.23 15.23 -3.58
CA ALA A 473 -10.50 15.59 -4.22
C ALA A 473 -10.32 16.69 -5.28
N LYS A 474 -9.52 17.73 -5.01
CA LYS A 474 -9.17 18.76 -6.01
C LYS A 474 -8.42 18.16 -7.21
N ILE A 475 -7.48 17.25 -6.96
CA ILE A 475 -6.72 16.56 -8.01
C ILE A 475 -7.67 15.70 -8.86
N PHE A 476 -8.61 14.98 -8.22
CA PHE A 476 -9.60 14.15 -8.90
C PHE A 476 -10.43 14.97 -9.90
N VAL A 477 -11.05 16.08 -9.47
CA VAL A 477 -11.86 16.90 -10.38
C VAL A 477 -11.04 17.58 -11.47
N LYS A 478 -9.81 18.01 -11.16
CA LYS A 478 -8.97 18.71 -12.13
C LYS A 478 -8.43 17.80 -13.24
N TYR A 479 -8.05 16.56 -12.91
CA TYR A 479 -7.30 15.70 -13.83
C TYR A 479 -8.00 14.38 -14.19
N LEU A 480 -8.92 13.90 -13.36
CA LEU A 480 -9.64 12.64 -13.56
C LEU A 480 -11.09 12.88 -13.99
N THR A 481 -11.27 13.83 -14.91
CA THR A 481 -12.55 14.12 -15.57
C THR A 481 -12.98 12.94 -16.44
N ILE A 482 -14.29 12.83 -16.71
CA ILE A 482 -14.89 11.76 -17.54
C ILE A 482 -14.21 11.68 -18.92
N LEU A 483 -13.84 12.83 -19.49
CA LEU A 483 -13.15 12.93 -20.79
C LEU A 483 -11.68 12.47 -20.76
N ASN A 484 -11.00 12.57 -19.61
CA ASN A 484 -9.55 12.38 -19.51
C ASN A 484 -9.17 11.06 -18.83
N ALA A 485 -10.10 10.43 -18.09
CA ALA A 485 -9.84 9.23 -17.31
C ALA A 485 -10.99 8.24 -17.43
N SER A 486 -10.66 6.99 -17.75
CA SER A 486 -11.62 5.90 -17.77
C SER A 486 -12.17 5.60 -16.37
N VAL A 487 -13.34 4.95 -16.32
CA VAL A 487 -13.98 4.46 -15.09
C VAL A 487 -12.97 3.70 -14.22
N ASN A 488 -12.17 2.81 -14.83
CA ASN A 488 -11.15 2.03 -14.12
C ASN A 488 -10.07 2.91 -13.46
N ILE A 489 -9.60 3.96 -14.13
CA ILE A 489 -8.58 4.87 -13.56
C ILE A 489 -9.19 5.67 -12.41
N ARG A 490 -10.43 6.15 -12.57
CA ARG A 490 -11.16 6.88 -11.53
C ARG A 490 -11.40 5.99 -10.30
N SER A 491 -11.81 4.74 -10.51
CA SER A 491 -11.97 3.74 -9.44
C SER A 491 -10.66 3.43 -8.74
N LEU A 492 -9.59 3.16 -9.50
CA LEU A 492 -8.28 2.85 -8.93
C LEU A 492 -7.73 4.02 -8.10
N TYR A 493 -7.90 5.25 -8.58
CA TYR A 493 -7.51 6.45 -7.85
C TYR A 493 -8.30 6.57 -6.55
N THR A 494 -9.63 6.49 -6.61
CA THR A 494 -10.50 6.66 -5.45
C THR A 494 -10.25 5.59 -4.39
N GLY A 495 -10.27 4.32 -4.77
CA GLY A 495 -10.00 3.20 -3.86
C GLY A 495 -8.56 3.15 -3.35
N GLY A 496 -7.58 3.40 -4.23
CA GLY A 496 -6.17 3.43 -3.87
C GLY A 496 -5.83 4.54 -2.89
N CYS A 497 -6.35 5.75 -3.11
CA CYS A 497 -6.21 6.86 -2.16
C CYS A 497 -6.84 6.52 -0.81
N GLY A 498 -8.03 5.90 -0.79
CA GLY A 498 -8.67 5.54 0.47
C GLY A 498 -7.91 4.46 1.24
N MET A 499 -7.34 3.46 0.56
CA MET A 499 -6.45 2.50 1.21
C MET A 499 -5.20 3.17 1.79
N LEU A 500 -4.56 4.08 1.06
CA LEU A 500 -3.39 4.81 1.55
C LEU A 500 -3.72 5.65 2.79
N ILE A 501 -4.86 6.35 2.78
CA ILE A 501 -5.32 7.13 3.93
C ILE A 501 -5.64 6.21 5.12
N CYS A 502 -6.31 5.09 4.88
CA CYS A 502 -6.61 4.12 5.94
C CYS A 502 -5.33 3.52 6.54
N TYR A 503 -4.30 3.26 5.72
CA TYR A 503 -3.00 2.78 6.19
C TYR A 503 -2.23 3.86 6.95
N PHE A 504 -2.27 5.11 6.50
CA PHE A 504 -1.68 6.23 7.22
C PHE A 504 -2.33 6.42 8.59
N MET A 505 -3.66 6.29 8.65
CA MET A 505 -4.44 6.43 9.88
C MET A 505 -4.24 5.30 10.87
N TYR A 506 -4.30 4.03 10.41
CA TYR A 506 -4.41 2.87 11.31
C TYR A 506 -3.33 1.82 11.10
N GLY A 507 -2.42 2.02 10.14
CA GLY A 507 -1.34 1.09 9.87
C GLY A 507 -1.85 -0.32 9.55
N LYS A 508 -1.41 -1.31 10.33
CA LYS A 508 -1.87 -2.71 10.23
C LYS A 508 -3.37 -2.89 10.40
N GLY A 509 -4.04 -1.97 11.09
CA GLY A 509 -5.50 -1.98 11.23
C GLY A 509 -6.25 -2.04 9.89
N ILE A 510 -5.64 -1.59 8.79
CA ILE A 510 -6.21 -1.69 7.43
C ILE A 510 -6.57 -3.13 7.01
N ILE A 511 -5.97 -4.15 7.64
CA ILE A 511 -6.32 -5.54 7.33
C ILE A 511 -7.81 -5.82 7.56
N HIS A 512 -8.42 -5.22 8.59
CA HIS A 512 -9.82 -5.44 8.92
C HIS A 512 -10.78 -4.93 7.83
N PRO A 513 -10.70 -3.67 7.36
CA PRO A 513 -11.54 -3.22 6.26
C PRO A 513 -11.24 -3.98 4.96
N ILE A 514 -10.00 -4.39 4.69
CA ILE A 514 -9.69 -5.22 3.49
C ILE A 514 -10.42 -6.56 3.58
N VAL A 515 -10.29 -7.27 4.69
CA VAL A 515 -10.94 -8.57 4.92
C VAL A 515 -12.45 -8.44 4.85
N MET A 516 -13.04 -7.44 5.51
CA MET A 516 -14.49 -7.18 5.48
C MET A 516 -14.99 -6.89 4.06
N SER A 517 -14.25 -6.09 3.30
CA SER A 517 -14.59 -5.75 1.92
C SER A 517 -14.54 -6.98 1.02
N LEU A 518 -13.48 -7.78 1.09
CA LEU A 518 -13.31 -8.97 0.25
C LEU A 518 -14.30 -10.08 0.63
N SER A 519 -14.50 -10.34 1.92
CA SER A 519 -15.48 -11.34 2.37
C SER A 519 -16.90 -10.97 1.92
N ASN A 520 -17.28 -9.70 2.02
CA ASN A 520 -18.58 -9.22 1.55
C ASN A 520 -18.75 -9.36 0.03
N TYR A 521 -17.70 -9.11 -0.76
CA TYR A 521 -17.74 -9.34 -2.21
C TYR A 521 -17.89 -10.83 -2.55
N CYS A 522 -17.13 -11.70 -1.88
CA CYS A 522 -17.24 -13.15 -2.06
C CYS A 522 -18.63 -13.66 -1.72
N ILE A 523 -19.26 -13.15 -0.65
CA ILE A 523 -20.64 -13.50 -0.29
C ILE A 523 -21.59 -13.13 -1.43
N MET A 524 -21.52 -11.89 -1.94
CA MET A 524 -22.37 -11.45 -3.05
C MET A 524 -22.13 -12.22 -4.35
N ALA A 525 -20.91 -12.70 -4.58
CA ALA A 525 -20.54 -13.41 -5.81
C ALA A 525 -20.97 -14.89 -5.82
N TYR A 526 -20.93 -15.57 -4.66
CA TYR A 526 -21.05 -17.03 -4.60
C TYR A 526 -22.28 -17.56 -3.84
N PHE A 527 -23.01 -16.75 -3.08
CA PHE A 527 -24.16 -17.21 -2.29
C PHE A 527 -25.51 -16.90 -2.96
N PRO A 528 -26.57 -17.67 -2.69
CA PRO A 528 -27.90 -17.42 -3.23
C PRO A 528 -28.52 -16.13 -2.67
N ARG A 529 -29.35 -15.44 -3.47
CA ARG A 529 -29.92 -14.11 -3.15
C ARG A 529 -30.61 -14.03 -1.79
N CYS A 530 -31.33 -15.07 -1.37
CA CYS A 530 -32.02 -15.13 -0.08
C CYS A 530 -31.06 -15.13 1.12
N MET A 531 -29.82 -15.60 0.94
CA MET A 531 -28.78 -15.64 1.96
C MET A 531 -27.89 -14.40 1.94
N ILE A 532 -27.65 -13.81 0.76
CA ILE A 532 -26.74 -12.64 0.59
C ILE A 532 -27.04 -11.56 1.64
N VAL A 533 -28.29 -11.11 1.76
CA VAL A 533 -28.68 -10.05 2.70
C VAL A 533 -28.35 -10.42 4.15
N LYS A 534 -28.70 -11.64 4.56
CA LYS A 534 -28.48 -12.11 5.93
C LYS A 534 -26.99 -12.19 6.23
N LEU A 535 -26.20 -12.76 5.31
CA LEU A 535 -24.76 -12.93 5.47
C LEU A 535 -24.00 -11.60 5.41
N CYS A 536 -24.34 -10.70 4.48
CA CYS A 536 -23.75 -9.36 4.35
C CYS A 536 -24.14 -8.40 5.51
N LEU A 537 -25.15 -8.75 6.31
CA LEU A 537 -25.44 -8.09 7.57
C LEU A 537 -24.69 -8.76 8.73
N ILE A 538 -24.86 -10.08 8.90
CA ILE A 538 -24.35 -10.83 10.06
C ILE A 538 -22.82 -10.85 10.07
N ILE A 539 -22.16 -11.22 8.97
CA ILE A 539 -20.69 -11.40 8.95
C ILE A 539 -19.95 -10.07 9.20
N PRO A 540 -20.24 -8.97 8.48
CA PRO A 540 -19.60 -7.68 8.77
C PRO A 540 -19.91 -7.18 10.18
N LEU A 541 -21.15 -7.33 10.67
CA LEU A 541 -21.53 -6.91 12.01
C LEU A 541 -20.78 -7.73 13.08
N SER A 542 -20.71 -9.05 12.94
CA SER A 542 -19.94 -9.93 13.83
C SER A 542 -18.45 -9.55 13.82
N HIS A 543 -17.88 -9.23 12.66
CA HIS A 543 -16.50 -8.76 12.57
C HIS A 543 -16.31 -7.46 13.37
N LEU A 544 -17.17 -6.45 13.17
CA LEU A 544 -17.10 -5.21 13.98
C LEU A 544 -17.26 -5.50 15.48
N LEU A 545 -18.22 -6.34 15.87
CA LEU A 545 -18.45 -6.70 17.27
C LEU A 545 -17.25 -7.41 17.89
N ILE A 546 -16.58 -8.32 17.16
CA ILE A 546 -15.35 -8.95 17.64
C ILE A 546 -14.27 -7.89 17.90
N ILE A 547 -14.11 -6.90 17.02
CA ILE A 547 -13.15 -5.81 17.24
C ILE A 547 -13.56 -4.93 18.43
N HIS A 548 -14.85 -4.61 18.59
CA HIS A 548 -15.34 -3.91 19.77
C HIS A 548 -15.09 -4.68 21.06
N LEU A 549 -15.27 -6.01 21.04
CA LEU A 549 -15.03 -6.87 22.19
C LEU A 549 -13.54 -6.90 22.56
N LEU A 550 -12.65 -7.03 21.58
CA LEU A 550 -11.20 -6.94 21.79
C LEU A 550 -10.81 -5.56 22.34
N LYS A 551 -11.39 -4.48 21.80
CA LYS A 551 -11.17 -3.14 22.34
C LYS A 551 -11.62 -3.05 23.80
N TYR A 552 -12.83 -3.54 24.10
CA TYR A 552 -13.40 -3.50 25.44
C TYR A 552 -12.52 -4.21 26.48
N PHE A 553 -11.85 -5.31 26.13
CA PHE A 553 -10.98 -6.04 27.04
C PHE A 553 -9.53 -5.51 27.12
N TYR A 554 -9.00 -4.95 26.03
CA TYR A 554 -7.56 -4.62 25.95
C TYR A 554 -7.26 -3.11 25.93
N ILE A 555 -8.25 -2.25 25.69
CA ILE A 555 -8.05 -0.80 25.51
C ILE A 555 -9.02 -0.02 26.39
N ASN A 556 -8.48 0.62 27.43
CA ASN A 556 -9.28 1.40 28.40
C ASN A 556 -9.42 2.89 28.04
N THR A 557 -8.75 3.37 26.99
CA THR A 557 -8.74 4.79 26.62
C THR A 557 -9.46 5.03 25.29
N TYR A 558 -10.25 6.10 25.24
CA TYR A 558 -10.85 6.56 23.99
C TYR A 558 -9.75 6.99 23.03
N SER A 559 -9.72 6.39 21.85
CA SER A 559 -8.87 6.78 20.73
C SER A 559 -9.63 6.61 19.42
N LEU A 560 -9.27 7.42 18.41
CA LEU A 560 -9.75 7.20 17.05
C LEU A 560 -9.08 5.93 16.52
N ASP A 561 -9.89 4.88 16.39
CA ASP A 561 -9.45 3.55 15.97
C ASP A 561 -10.13 3.10 14.67
N ILE A 562 -9.78 1.90 14.22
CA ILE A 562 -10.27 1.30 13.00
C ILE A 562 -11.79 1.03 13.00
N THR A 563 -12.42 0.94 14.18
CA THR A 563 -13.87 0.67 14.28
C THR A 563 -14.69 1.77 13.61
N SER A 564 -14.23 3.02 13.64
CA SER A 564 -14.87 4.13 12.92
C SER A 564 -15.03 3.87 11.41
N VAL A 565 -14.00 3.31 10.77
CA VAL A 565 -14.04 2.91 9.36
C VAL A 565 -14.95 1.70 9.15
N LEU A 566 -14.84 0.69 10.00
CA LEU A 566 -15.66 -0.52 9.92
C LEU A 566 -17.15 -0.20 10.10
N MET A 567 -17.47 0.74 10.98
CA MET A 567 -18.81 1.25 11.24
C MET A 567 -19.41 1.84 9.96
N VAL A 568 -18.66 2.64 9.18
CA VAL A 568 -19.11 3.16 7.87
C VAL A 568 -19.20 2.04 6.83
N MET A 569 -18.24 1.11 6.81
CA MET A 569 -18.19 0.02 5.83
C MET A 569 -19.33 -0.98 5.97
N ILE A 570 -19.79 -1.29 7.19
CA ILE A 570 -20.97 -2.14 7.38
C ILE A 570 -22.20 -1.53 6.73
N GLN A 571 -22.37 -0.20 6.85
CA GLN A 571 -23.49 0.48 6.20
C GLN A 571 -23.43 0.26 4.68
N LYS A 572 -22.23 0.40 4.11
CA LYS A 572 -21.97 0.15 2.68
C LYS A 572 -22.23 -1.30 2.27
N CYS A 573 -21.76 -2.28 3.05
CA CYS A 573 -21.99 -3.72 2.83
C CYS A 573 -23.48 -4.06 2.83
N CYS A 574 -24.24 -3.51 3.78
CA CYS A 574 -25.68 -3.70 3.84
C CYS A 574 -26.38 -3.06 2.64
N LEU A 575 -26.13 -1.77 2.36
CA LEU A 575 -26.84 -1.07 1.28
C LEU A 575 -26.65 -1.73 -0.08
N ILE A 576 -25.43 -2.16 -0.40
CA ILE A 576 -25.13 -2.80 -1.69
C ILE A 576 -25.74 -4.20 -1.81
N SER A 577 -25.73 -4.99 -0.74
CA SER A 577 -26.31 -6.34 -0.72
C SER A 577 -27.83 -6.31 -0.80
N PHE A 578 -28.49 -5.37 -0.10
CA PHE A 578 -29.93 -5.14 -0.27
C PHE A 578 -30.28 -4.62 -1.68
N ALA A 579 -29.44 -3.76 -2.26
CA ALA A 579 -29.68 -3.22 -3.60
C ALA A 579 -29.58 -4.30 -4.69
N LEU A 580 -28.72 -5.31 -4.51
CA LEU A 580 -28.55 -6.44 -5.43
C LEU A 580 -29.70 -7.47 -5.34
N THR A 581 -30.37 -7.56 -4.20
CA THR A 581 -31.34 -8.64 -3.90
C THR A 581 -32.80 -8.23 -3.95
N ASN A 582 -33.10 -6.94 -3.80
CA ASN A 582 -34.45 -6.41 -3.95
C ASN A 582 -35.05 -6.75 -5.32
N GLU A 583 -36.34 -7.06 -5.35
CA GLU A 583 -37.11 -7.17 -6.59
C GLU A 583 -37.14 -5.84 -7.33
N LYS A 584 -37.16 -5.88 -8.67
CA LYS A 584 -37.19 -4.71 -9.53
C LYS A 584 -38.46 -3.89 -9.27
N HIS A 585 -38.38 -2.91 -8.38
CA HIS A 585 -39.28 -1.77 -8.43
C HIS A 585 -38.80 -0.84 -9.55
N GLU A 586 -39.74 -0.24 -10.29
CA GLU A 586 -39.45 0.85 -11.21
C GLU A 586 -38.61 1.93 -10.52
N LYS A 587 -37.88 2.74 -11.31
CA LYS A 587 -37.05 3.87 -10.82
C LYS A 587 -37.89 4.82 -9.98
N SER A 588 -38.00 4.53 -8.69
CA SER A 588 -38.67 5.39 -7.73
C SER A 588 -37.68 6.45 -7.29
N ASN A 589 -37.93 7.71 -7.68
CA ASN A 589 -37.22 8.88 -7.14
C ASN A 589 -37.55 9.15 -5.65
N ASN A 590 -38.32 8.29 -5.00
CA ASN A 590 -38.60 8.41 -3.58
C ASN A 590 -37.33 8.14 -2.76
N LYS A 591 -36.87 9.16 -2.03
CA LYS A 591 -35.69 9.07 -1.13
C LYS A 591 -35.79 7.94 -0.10
N ASN A 592 -37.00 7.45 0.19
CA ASN A 592 -37.29 6.39 1.14
C ASN A 592 -37.23 4.96 0.55
N VAL A 593 -37.00 4.82 -0.75
CA VAL A 593 -36.87 3.53 -1.44
C VAL A 593 -35.41 3.33 -1.84
N LEU A 594 -34.87 2.13 -1.63
CA LEU A 594 -33.51 1.77 -1.99
C LEU A 594 -33.39 1.62 -3.51
N LYS A 595 -32.34 2.19 -4.12
CA LYS A 595 -32.02 2.04 -5.54
C LYS A 595 -31.43 0.66 -5.81
N ASN A 596 -32.06 -0.08 -6.72
CA ASN A 596 -31.68 -1.46 -7.04
C ASN A 596 -30.50 -1.53 -8.03
N ILE A 597 -29.77 -2.66 -8.01
CA ILE A 597 -28.69 -2.99 -8.94
C ILE A 597 -29.03 -4.34 -9.59
N SER A 598 -28.92 -4.42 -10.92
CA SER A 598 -29.29 -5.62 -11.69
C SER A 598 -28.23 -6.73 -11.65
N GLU A 599 -26.96 -6.38 -11.51
CA GLU A 599 -25.81 -7.26 -11.68
C GLU A 599 -24.76 -7.05 -10.59
N LEU A 600 -23.89 -8.04 -10.39
CA LEU A 600 -22.77 -7.92 -9.48
C LEU A 600 -21.82 -6.81 -9.98
N PRO A 601 -21.49 -5.81 -9.15
CA PRO A 601 -20.59 -4.74 -9.55
C PRO A 601 -19.19 -5.25 -9.90
N ASN A 602 -18.53 -4.61 -10.87
CA ASN A 602 -17.12 -4.84 -11.12
C ASN A 602 -16.30 -4.63 -9.83
N ILE A 603 -15.40 -5.59 -9.53
CA ILE A 603 -14.58 -5.58 -8.31
C ILE A 603 -13.83 -4.26 -8.10
N LEU A 604 -13.34 -3.61 -9.17
CA LEU A 604 -12.59 -2.37 -9.05
C LEU A 604 -13.47 -1.19 -8.59
N ILE A 605 -14.68 -1.08 -9.12
CA ILE A 605 -15.67 -0.08 -8.69
C ILE A 605 -16.15 -0.39 -7.27
N TYR A 606 -16.37 -1.66 -6.95
CA TYR A 606 -16.73 -2.09 -5.59
C TYR A 606 -15.65 -1.73 -4.56
N ILE A 607 -14.39 -2.04 -4.84
CA ILE A 607 -13.28 -1.70 -3.95
C ILE A 607 -13.16 -0.18 -3.81
N ALA A 608 -13.37 0.58 -4.89
CA ALA A 608 -13.42 2.04 -4.83
C ALA A 608 -14.58 2.58 -3.97
N TYR A 609 -15.74 1.91 -4.01
CA TYR A 609 -16.90 2.25 -3.18
C TYR A 609 -16.59 2.01 -1.69
N MET A 610 -16.01 0.85 -1.36
CA MET A 610 -15.65 0.51 0.02
C MET A 610 -14.58 1.46 0.56
N PHE A 611 -13.48 1.64 -0.18
CA PHE A 611 -12.36 2.53 0.17
C PHE A 611 -12.49 3.93 -0.45
N ASN A 612 -13.69 4.48 -0.48
CA ASN A 612 -13.93 5.84 -0.99
C ASN A 612 -13.27 6.89 -0.08
N PHE A 613 -12.13 7.46 -0.49
CA PHE A 613 -11.34 8.36 0.37
C PHE A 613 -12.13 9.57 0.88
N GLN A 614 -13.15 10.02 0.14
CA GLN A 614 -13.99 11.16 0.50
C GLN A 614 -14.81 10.92 1.77
N THR A 615 -15.21 9.67 2.05
CA THR A 615 -16.15 9.35 3.15
C THR A 615 -15.67 8.24 4.08
N LEU A 616 -14.53 7.61 3.80
CA LEU A 616 -14.06 6.42 4.49
C LEU A 616 -13.93 6.62 6.01
N LEU A 617 -13.43 7.78 6.45
CA LEU A 617 -13.13 8.04 7.85
C LEU A 617 -14.34 8.50 8.68
N THR A 618 -15.31 9.16 8.05
CA THR A 618 -16.35 9.94 8.78
C THR A 618 -17.77 9.71 8.29
N GLY A 619 -17.95 8.97 7.19
CA GLY A 619 -19.20 8.96 6.45
C GLY A 619 -19.38 10.25 5.63
N PRO A 620 -20.58 10.53 5.10
CA PRO A 620 -21.81 9.76 5.27
C PRO A 620 -21.80 8.42 4.55
N SER A 621 -22.79 7.60 4.88
CA SER A 621 -23.21 6.48 4.05
C SER A 621 -24.11 6.93 2.91
N PHE A 622 -23.99 6.27 1.78
CA PHE A 622 -24.70 6.52 0.53
C PHE A 622 -24.92 5.20 -0.19
N GLU A 623 -25.86 5.22 -1.13
CA GLU A 623 -26.20 4.04 -1.92
C GLU A 623 -25.14 3.80 -3.00
N PHE A 624 -24.88 2.54 -3.33
CA PHE A 624 -23.89 2.18 -4.36
C PHE A 624 -24.21 2.79 -5.73
N VAL A 625 -25.50 2.90 -6.09
CA VAL A 625 -25.93 3.48 -7.37
C VAL A 625 -25.46 4.94 -7.53
N ASP A 626 -25.51 5.72 -6.45
CA ASP A 626 -25.05 7.11 -6.46
C ASP A 626 -23.54 7.20 -6.68
N PHE A 627 -22.79 6.30 -6.06
CA PHE A 627 -21.35 6.19 -6.27
C PHE A 627 -20.98 5.69 -7.67
N LYS A 628 -21.71 4.69 -8.19
CA LYS A 628 -21.53 4.20 -9.56
C LYS A 628 -21.75 5.33 -10.57
N ASN A 629 -22.84 6.08 -10.43
CA ASN A 629 -23.14 7.24 -11.28
C ASN A 629 -22.08 8.34 -11.18
N PHE A 630 -21.48 8.52 -10.00
CA PHE A 630 -20.36 9.45 -9.82
C PHE A 630 -19.12 9.04 -10.60
N ILE A 631 -18.68 7.78 -10.45
CA ILE A 631 -17.47 7.23 -11.07
C ILE A 631 -17.65 7.02 -12.59
N GLU A 632 -18.86 6.74 -13.06
CA GLU A 632 -19.18 6.63 -14.48
C GLU A 632 -19.45 7.99 -15.13
N GLY A 633 -19.87 8.98 -14.34
CA GLY A 633 -20.22 10.32 -14.84
C GLY A 633 -21.71 10.53 -15.12
N ASN A 634 -22.54 9.50 -14.94
CA ASN A 634 -23.99 9.53 -15.20
C ASN A 634 -24.80 10.44 -14.24
N HIS A 635 -24.19 10.93 -13.16
CA HIS A 635 -24.84 11.83 -12.19
C HIS A 635 -24.97 13.29 -12.67
N TYR A 636 -24.20 13.69 -13.69
CA TYR A 636 -24.37 15.00 -14.33
C TYR A 636 -25.53 14.92 -15.31
N ILE A 637 -26.72 15.38 -14.87
CA ILE A 637 -27.80 15.80 -15.78
C ILE A 637 -27.28 16.99 -16.59
N GLU A 638 -27.71 17.15 -17.85
CA GLU A 638 -27.35 18.28 -18.72
C GLU A 638 -27.15 19.57 -17.92
N ARG A 639 -25.93 20.10 -17.99
CA ARG A 639 -25.53 21.21 -17.15
C ARG A 639 -26.27 22.46 -17.62
N LYS A 640 -27.11 23.06 -16.76
CA LYS A 640 -27.70 24.37 -17.06
C LYS A 640 -26.56 25.39 -17.16
N GLU A 641 -26.61 26.32 -18.11
CA GLU A 641 -25.53 27.28 -18.45
C GLU A 641 -25.11 28.26 -17.32
N LYS A 642 -25.64 28.12 -16.10
CA LYS A 642 -25.25 28.96 -14.96
C LYS A 642 -23.87 28.56 -14.41
N LYS A 643 -23.12 29.56 -13.93
CA LYS A 643 -21.87 29.36 -13.19
C LYS A 643 -22.13 28.50 -11.94
N SER A 644 -21.33 27.44 -11.77
CA SER A 644 -21.44 26.54 -10.63
C SER A 644 -21.25 27.27 -9.30
N ASN A 645 -22.11 26.95 -8.33
CA ASN A 645 -22.05 27.49 -6.97
C ASN A 645 -21.21 26.61 -6.02
N VAL A 646 -20.56 25.56 -6.53
CA VAL A 646 -19.81 24.57 -5.73
C VAL A 646 -18.70 25.20 -4.88
N ASP A 647 -17.90 26.09 -5.44
CA ASP A 647 -16.78 26.71 -4.74
C ASP A 647 -17.27 27.55 -3.55
N LYS A 648 -18.38 28.28 -3.76
CA LYS A 648 -19.03 29.03 -2.69
C LYS A 648 -19.47 28.08 -1.59
N ILE A 649 -20.18 27.00 -1.93
CA ILE A 649 -20.69 26.05 -0.94
C ILE A 649 -19.55 25.35 -0.18
N VAL A 650 -18.52 24.87 -0.88
CA VAL A 650 -17.35 24.24 -0.27
C VAL A 650 -16.64 25.21 0.66
N LYS A 651 -16.44 26.47 0.27
CA LYS A 651 -15.83 27.50 1.13
C LYS A 651 -16.63 27.67 2.42
N HIS A 652 -17.95 27.76 2.36
CA HIS A 652 -18.80 27.84 3.56
C HIS A 652 -18.66 26.58 4.42
N LYS A 653 -18.72 25.38 3.84
CA LYS A 653 -18.60 24.12 4.59
C LYS A 653 -17.24 24.00 5.31
N VAL A 654 -16.15 24.39 4.66
CA VAL A 654 -14.81 24.43 5.28
C VAL A 654 -14.75 25.45 6.41
N ILE A 655 -15.25 26.68 6.21
CA ILE A 655 -15.29 27.71 7.24
C ILE A 655 -16.08 27.23 8.46
N TYR A 656 -17.29 26.72 8.26
CA TYR A 656 -18.11 26.19 9.37
C TYR A 656 -17.43 25.02 10.07
N GLY A 657 -16.83 24.09 9.32
CA GLY A 657 -16.03 23.01 9.90
C GLY A 657 -14.93 23.55 10.82
N CYS A 658 -14.12 24.50 10.33
CA CYS A 658 -13.05 25.12 11.12
C CYS A 658 -13.59 25.89 12.34
N ILE A 659 -14.74 26.56 12.24
CA ILE A 659 -15.39 27.21 13.38
C ILE A 659 -15.75 26.18 14.45
N PHE A 660 -16.35 25.04 14.08
CA PHE A 660 -16.68 23.99 15.05
C PHE A 660 -15.45 23.31 15.65
N LEU A 661 -14.36 23.19 14.88
CA LEU A 661 -13.08 22.75 15.43
C LEU A 661 -12.57 23.76 16.48
N PHE A 662 -12.63 25.06 16.18
CA PHE A 662 -12.24 26.11 17.12
C PHE A 662 -13.10 26.12 18.39
N VAL A 663 -14.42 25.98 18.26
CA VAL A 663 -15.35 25.82 19.39
C VAL A 663 -14.95 24.60 20.23
N TYR A 664 -14.69 23.45 19.60
CA TYR A 664 -14.23 22.26 20.31
C TYR A 664 -12.91 22.51 21.06
N LEU A 665 -11.95 23.22 20.46
CA LEU A 665 -10.66 23.53 21.10
C LEU A 665 -10.81 24.43 22.33
N ILE A 666 -11.72 25.41 22.30
CA ILE A 666 -12.00 26.31 23.42
C ILE A 666 -12.68 25.54 24.57
N PHE A 667 -13.71 24.75 24.26
CA PHE A 667 -14.57 24.15 25.27
C PHE A 667 -14.21 22.69 25.60
N LYS A 668 -13.03 22.20 25.19
CA LYS A 668 -12.60 20.79 25.40
C LYS A 668 -12.59 20.36 26.87
N GLU A 669 -12.40 21.30 27.80
CA GLU A 669 -12.41 21.03 29.25
C GLU A 669 -13.83 20.73 29.78
N TYR A 670 -14.84 21.30 29.13
CA TYR A 670 -16.25 21.00 29.37
C TYR A 670 -16.62 19.72 28.60
N SER A 671 -16.07 18.57 29.00
CA SER A 671 -16.43 17.27 28.45
C SER A 671 -17.67 16.69 29.15
N CYS A 672 -18.52 15.97 28.41
CA CYS A 672 -19.64 15.21 28.99
C CYS A 672 -19.19 14.23 30.09
N GLU A 673 -17.97 13.71 29.99
CA GLU A 673 -17.38 12.80 30.98
C GLU A 673 -17.22 13.44 32.35
N ASN A 674 -17.01 14.75 32.38
CA ASN A 674 -16.83 15.52 33.60
C ASN A 674 -18.16 15.80 34.33
N ALA A 675 -19.32 15.57 33.69
CA ALA A 675 -20.63 15.89 34.28
C ALA A 675 -20.95 15.08 35.55
N VAL A 676 -20.29 13.95 35.76
CA VAL A 676 -20.47 13.07 36.92
C VAL A 676 -19.32 13.13 37.92
N THR A 677 -18.33 14.00 37.71
CA THR A 677 -17.23 14.14 38.68
C THR A 677 -17.75 14.84 39.95
N PRO A 678 -17.12 14.58 41.11
CA PRO A 678 -17.57 15.12 42.40
C PRO A 678 -17.72 16.65 42.39
N TYR A 679 -16.83 17.37 41.70
CA TYR A 679 -16.88 18.82 41.59
C TYR A 679 -18.13 19.31 40.83
N PHE A 680 -18.37 18.78 39.62
CA PHE A 680 -19.46 19.27 38.79
C PHE A 680 -20.84 18.78 39.27
N ILE A 681 -20.95 17.57 39.82
CA ILE A 681 -22.24 17.03 40.28
C ILE A 681 -22.79 17.75 41.52
N GLN A 682 -21.91 18.38 42.31
CA GLN A 682 -22.27 19.17 43.50
C GLN A 682 -22.70 20.61 43.17
N LEU A 683 -22.55 21.06 41.91
CA LEU A 683 -22.99 22.38 41.50
C LEU A 683 -24.51 22.53 41.68
N PRO A 684 -25.00 23.76 41.94
CA PRO A 684 -26.43 24.03 41.88
C PRO A 684 -27.03 23.52 40.57
N TRP A 685 -28.21 22.90 40.62
CA TRP A 685 -28.77 22.15 39.50
C TRP A 685 -28.78 22.95 38.17
N TYR A 686 -29.08 24.24 38.22
CA TYR A 686 -29.07 25.11 37.04
C TYR A 686 -27.65 25.30 36.44
N HIS A 687 -26.62 25.46 37.27
CA HIS A 687 -25.23 25.51 36.81
C HIS A 687 -24.79 24.16 36.22
N TRP A 688 -25.21 23.05 36.84
CA TRP A 688 -24.92 21.71 36.33
C TRP A 688 -25.59 21.45 34.97
N ILE A 689 -26.82 21.93 34.75
CA ILE A 689 -27.49 21.85 33.44
C ILE A 689 -26.76 22.69 32.39
N ILE A 690 -26.31 23.92 32.73
CA ILE A 690 -25.51 24.75 31.83
C ILE A 690 -24.21 24.03 31.46
N PHE A 691 -23.53 23.42 32.43
CA PHE A 691 -22.34 22.60 32.20
C PHE A 691 -22.64 21.44 31.24
N CYS A 692 -23.73 20.71 31.45
CA CYS A 692 -24.15 19.61 30.59
C CYS A 692 -24.46 20.08 29.16
N GLN A 693 -25.08 21.26 29.02
CA GLN A 693 -25.36 21.88 27.72
C GLN A 693 -24.07 22.30 26.98
N LEU A 694 -23.07 22.82 27.70
CA LEU A 694 -21.74 23.08 27.14
C LEU A 694 -21.08 21.76 26.71
N GLY A 695 -21.12 20.74 27.57
CA GLY A 695 -20.55 19.42 27.29
C GLY A 695 -21.10 18.76 26.04
N ILE A 696 -22.43 18.71 25.90
CA ILE A 696 -23.05 18.13 24.70
C ILE A 696 -22.76 18.96 23.45
N THR A 697 -22.62 20.27 23.59
CA THR A 697 -22.27 21.17 22.47
C THR A 697 -20.82 20.97 22.03
N THR A 698 -19.88 20.80 22.96
CA THR A 698 -18.48 20.44 22.69
C THR A 698 -18.41 19.09 21.97
N LEU A 699 -19.12 18.08 22.46
CA LEU A 699 -19.16 16.75 21.85
C LEU A 699 -19.70 16.81 20.41
N ARG A 700 -20.80 17.52 20.18
CA ARG A 700 -21.39 17.67 18.83
C ARG A 700 -20.50 18.47 17.90
N SER A 701 -19.82 19.51 18.37
CA SER A 701 -18.88 20.31 17.57
C SER A 701 -17.76 19.47 16.97
N ARG A 702 -17.27 18.45 17.70
CA ARG A 702 -16.32 17.45 17.17
C ARG A 702 -16.87 16.72 15.94
N TYR A 703 -18.12 16.26 16.00
CA TYR A 703 -18.77 15.57 14.88
C TYR A 703 -19.11 16.53 13.73
N TYR A 704 -19.55 17.75 14.04
CA TYR A 704 -19.82 18.78 13.03
C TYR A 704 -18.58 19.09 12.21
N PHE A 705 -17.42 19.31 12.84
CA PHE A 705 -16.17 19.47 12.11
C PHE A 705 -15.91 18.31 11.13
N ALA A 706 -15.95 17.08 11.63
CA ALA A 706 -15.67 15.89 10.82
C ALA A 706 -16.64 15.73 9.63
N TRP A 707 -17.94 15.96 9.85
CA TRP A 707 -18.95 15.83 8.81
C TRP A 707 -18.96 16.99 7.82
N TYR A 708 -18.75 18.23 8.25
CA TYR A 708 -18.61 19.38 7.33
C TYR A 708 -17.38 19.24 6.44
N MET A 709 -16.26 18.78 6.98
CA MET A 709 -15.05 18.53 6.20
C MET A 709 -15.28 17.42 5.17
N SER A 710 -15.88 16.29 5.58
CA SER A 710 -16.23 15.20 4.66
C SER A 710 -17.15 15.65 3.53
N ASP A 711 -18.18 16.42 3.87
CA ASP A 711 -19.14 16.95 2.92
C ASP A 711 -18.46 17.94 1.94
N ALA A 712 -17.57 18.81 2.44
CA ALA A 712 -16.74 19.66 1.60
C ALA A 712 -15.84 18.86 0.63
N ILE A 713 -15.25 17.75 1.10
CA ILE A 713 -14.42 16.85 0.29
C ILE A 713 -15.27 16.17 -0.81
N CYS A 714 -16.47 15.70 -0.47
CA CYS A 714 -17.41 15.12 -1.43
C CYS A 714 -17.81 16.15 -2.48
N ASN A 715 -18.21 17.34 -2.06
CA ASN A 715 -18.64 18.42 -2.95
C ASN A 715 -17.54 18.88 -3.90
N ILE A 716 -16.33 19.14 -3.38
CA ILE A 716 -15.23 19.59 -4.23
C ILE A 716 -14.75 18.50 -5.19
N SER A 717 -15.01 17.22 -4.89
CA SER A 717 -14.76 16.11 -5.81
C SER A 717 -15.84 15.94 -6.88
N GLY A 718 -16.93 16.72 -6.84
CA GLY A 718 -18.11 16.57 -7.69
C GLY A 718 -19.13 15.56 -7.17
N PHE A 719 -18.78 14.72 -6.20
CA PHE A 719 -19.64 13.63 -5.72
C PHE A 719 -20.92 14.11 -5.03
N GLY A 720 -20.89 15.22 -4.32
CA GLY A 720 -22.04 15.69 -3.52
C GLY A 720 -23.20 16.31 -4.32
N PHE A 721 -23.15 16.32 -5.65
CA PHE A 721 -24.17 16.92 -6.51
C PHE A 721 -25.48 16.12 -6.52
N ASN A 722 -26.62 16.81 -6.39
CA ASN A 722 -27.96 16.21 -6.28
C ASN A 722 -29.00 16.87 -7.21
N GLY A 723 -28.57 17.31 -8.40
CA GLY A 723 -29.43 17.99 -9.36
C GLY A 723 -29.62 19.48 -9.06
N TYR A 724 -30.76 20.04 -9.51
CA TYR A 724 -31.05 21.47 -9.41
C TYR A 724 -32.25 21.77 -8.49
N ASP A 725 -32.29 22.98 -7.93
CA ASP A 725 -33.45 23.52 -7.26
C ASP A 725 -34.47 24.13 -8.24
N LYS A 726 -35.58 24.64 -7.70
CA LYS A 726 -36.64 25.29 -8.50
C LYS A 726 -36.14 26.54 -9.23
N ASN A 727 -35.08 27.19 -8.72
CA ASN A 727 -34.45 28.38 -9.28
C ASN A 727 -33.35 28.04 -10.32
N GLY A 728 -33.09 26.74 -10.53
CA GLY A 728 -32.04 26.24 -11.41
C GLY A 728 -30.63 26.34 -10.81
N GLU A 729 -30.47 26.53 -9.50
CA GLU A 729 -29.18 26.45 -8.81
C GLU A 729 -28.81 24.99 -8.53
N GLU A 730 -27.51 24.68 -8.57
CA GLU A 730 -26.99 23.34 -8.25
C GLU A 730 -27.20 23.02 -6.76
N LYS A 731 -27.74 21.83 -6.47
CA LYS A 731 -27.85 21.28 -5.11
C LYS A 731 -26.66 20.41 -4.78
N TRP A 732 -26.04 20.70 -3.65
CA TRP A 732 -24.85 20.00 -3.16
C TRP A 732 -25.10 19.38 -1.77
N ASP A 733 -26.19 18.62 -1.68
CA ASP A 733 -26.72 18.00 -0.45
C ASP A 733 -26.74 16.46 -0.50
N LEU A 734 -26.20 15.81 -1.55
CA LEU A 734 -26.19 14.34 -1.66
C LEU A 734 -25.42 13.68 -0.52
N CYS A 735 -24.29 14.30 -0.14
CA CYS A 735 -23.39 13.82 0.92
C CYS A 735 -23.51 14.62 2.22
N THR A 736 -24.58 15.41 2.39
CA THR A 736 -24.77 16.16 3.63
C THR A 736 -25.22 15.23 4.75
N ASN A 737 -24.37 15.10 5.77
CA ASN A 737 -24.63 14.22 6.91
C ASN A 737 -25.26 14.93 8.11
N VAL A 738 -25.28 16.26 8.13
CA VAL A 738 -25.82 17.04 9.24
C VAL A 738 -26.38 18.38 8.79
N ASN A 739 -27.50 18.80 9.37
CA ASN A 739 -27.99 20.17 9.27
C ASN A 739 -27.99 20.82 10.66
N VAL A 740 -26.91 21.54 10.97
CA VAL A 740 -26.69 22.09 12.33
C VAL A 740 -27.80 23.05 12.75
N LYS A 741 -28.31 23.90 11.85
CA LYS A 741 -29.39 24.82 12.21
C LYS A 741 -30.62 24.05 12.68
N ASN A 742 -31.01 23.00 11.96
CA ASN A 742 -32.16 22.19 12.33
C ASN A 742 -31.88 21.31 13.56
N VAL A 743 -30.63 20.87 13.79
CA VAL A 743 -30.27 20.13 15.01
C VAL A 743 -30.28 21.04 16.23
N GLU A 744 -29.80 22.28 16.12
CA GLU A 744 -29.72 23.20 17.25
C GLU A 744 -31.07 23.90 17.54
N LEU A 745 -31.89 24.14 16.51
CA LEU A 745 -33.17 24.84 16.60
C LEU A 745 -34.41 23.93 16.44
N SER A 746 -34.27 22.61 16.56
CA SER A 746 -35.41 21.67 16.42
C SER A 746 -36.46 21.83 17.54
N TYR A 747 -37.73 21.73 17.18
CA TYR A 747 -38.86 21.72 18.13
C TYR A 747 -39.32 20.31 18.52
N SER A 748 -38.68 19.27 17.99
CA SER A 748 -38.99 17.89 18.36
C SER A 748 -37.77 16.99 18.26
N LEU A 749 -37.72 15.96 19.10
CA LEU A 749 -36.63 14.97 19.06
C LEU A 749 -36.55 14.28 17.70
N LYS A 750 -37.69 14.02 17.05
CA LYS A 750 -37.74 13.42 15.72
C LYS A 750 -37.05 14.29 14.66
N GLU A 751 -37.30 15.59 14.70
CA GLU A 751 -36.67 16.56 13.79
C GLU A 751 -35.16 16.66 14.06
N CYS A 752 -34.75 16.66 15.32
CA CYS A 752 -33.32 16.61 15.67
C CYS A 752 -32.64 15.37 15.09
N ILE A 753 -33.23 14.18 15.29
CA ILE A 753 -32.68 12.90 14.81
C ILE A 753 -32.62 12.88 13.27
N ASP A 754 -33.65 13.36 12.57
CA ASP A 754 -33.65 13.38 11.09
C ASP A 754 -32.57 14.29 10.48
N ASN A 755 -32.06 15.27 11.24
CA ASN A 755 -31.02 16.19 10.80
C ASN A 755 -29.63 15.86 11.37
N TRP A 756 -29.52 14.84 12.23
CA TRP A 756 -28.27 14.36 12.82
C TRP A 756 -27.85 13.03 12.20
N ASN A 757 -26.64 12.96 11.63
CA ASN A 757 -26.10 11.75 11.00
C ASN A 757 -27.05 11.14 9.95
N ILE A 758 -27.48 12.00 9.00
CA ILE A 758 -28.51 11.75 8.00
C ILE A 758 -28.27 10.45 7.22
N GLY A 759 -27.03 10.19 6.82
CA GLY A 759 -26.66 8.98 6.08
C GLY A 759 -26.86 7.70 6.89
N THR A 760 -26.54 7.73 8.18
CA THR A 760 -26.77 6.60 9.09
C THR A 760 -28.26 6.40 9.36
N CYS A 761 -29.02 7.48 9.57
CA CYS A 761 -30.48 7.40 9.69
C CYS A 761 -31.13 6.82 8.43
N ARG A 762 -30.60 7.16 7.25
CA ARG A 762 -31.04 6.60 5.97
C ARG A 762 -30.71 5.11 5.87
N TRP A 763 -29.50 4.70 6.22
CA TRP A 763 -29.13 3.28 6.28
C TRP A 763 -30.08 2.50 7.20
N LEU A 764 -30.23 2.92 8.46
CA LEU A 764 -31.14 2.30 9.42
C LEU A 764 -32.58 2.21 8.90
N ARG A 765 -33.04 3.26 8.20
CA ARG A 765 -34.37 3.27 7.60
C ARG A 765 -34.55 2.18 6.54
N LEU A 766 -33.58 2.06 5.64
CA LEU A 766 -33.63 1.16 4.48
C LEU A 766 -33.33 -0.30 4.84
N THR A 767 -32.53 -0.55 5.88
CA THR A 767 -32.13 -1.89 6.29
C THR A 767 -33.00 -2.49 7.38
N VAL A 768 -33.58 -1.67 8.26
CA VAL A 768 -34.37 -2.14 9.41
C VAL A 768 -35.77 -1.54 9.44
N TYR A 769 -35.90 -0.21 9.55
CA TYR A 769 -37.19 0.43 9.84
C TYR A 769 -38.28 0.07 8.83
N ASN A 770 -38.00 0.18 7.53
CA ASN A 770 -38.98 -0.11 6.48
C ASN A 770 -39.28 -1.61 6.34
N ARG A 771 -38.38 -2.47 6.85
CA ARG A 771 -38.43 -3.93 6.69
C ARG A 771 -39.03 -4.65 7.90
N LEU A 772 -39.14 -3.98 9.04
CA LEU A 772 -39.82 -4.51 10.23
C LEU A 772 -41.33 -4.22 10.21
N PRO A 773 -42.14 -5.09 10.87
CA PRO A 773 -43.54 -4.81 11.15
C PRO A 773 -43.71 -3.49 11.92
N LYS A 774 -44.80 -2.76 11.67
CA LYS A 774 -45.05 -1.41 12.23
C LYS A 774 -44.79 -1.32 13.74
N SER A 775 -45.17 -2.33 14.51
CA SER A 775 -45.03 -2.39 15.97
C SER A 775 -43.58 -2.39 16.47
N TYR A 776 -42.62 -2.88 15.67
CA TYR A 776 -41.23 -3.05 16.08
C TYR A 776 -40.25 -2.10 15.38
N ARG A 777 -40.73 -1.21 14.52
CA ARG A 777 -39.85 -0.37 13.67
C ARG A 777 -38.93 0.54 14.48
N THR A 778 -39.50 1.29 15.44
CA THR A 778 -38.72 2.21 16.29
C THR A 778 -37.72 1.42 17.14
N LEU A 779 -38.21 0.42 17.89
CA LEU A 779 -37.41 -0.37 18.81
C LEU A 779 -36.27 -1.11 18.08
N GLY A 780 -36.57 -1.84 17.00
CA GLY A 780 -35.56 -2.58 16.23
C GLY A 780 -34.49 -1.67 15.61
N THR A 781 -34.88 -0.46 15.19
CA THR A 781 -33.92 0.54 14.68
C THR A 781 -32.93 0.98 15.75
N PHE A 782 -33.42 1.27 16.96
CA PHE A 782 -32.55 1.68 18.07
C PHE A 782 -31.72 0.53 18.65
N ILE A 783 -32.24 -0.71 18.66
CA ILE A 783 -31.46 -1.90 19.03
C ILE A 783 -30.27 -2.08 18.07
N LEU A 784 -30.51 -2.04 16.75
CA LEU A 784 -29.41 -2.14 15.79
C LEU A 784 -28.42 -0.98 15.97
N SER A 785 -28.91 0.23 16.20
CA SER A 785 -28.06 1.39 16.47
C SER A 785 -27.17 1.16 17.71
N ALA A 786 -27.69 0.61 18.81
CA ALA A 786 -26.88 0.28 19.98
C ALA A 786 -25.81 -0.76 19.68
N ILE A 787 -26.19 -1.87 19.03
CA ILE A 787 -25.27 -2.96 18.66
C ILE A 787 -24.17 -2.44 17.72
N TRP A 788 -24.51 -1.55 16.78
CA TRP A 788 -23.54 -0.96 15.86
C TRP A 788 -22.46 -0.12 16.56
N HIS A 789 -22.71 0.41 17.76
CA HIS A 789 -21.71 1.14 18.54
C HIS A 789 -20.87 0.25 19.47
N GLY A 790 -21.29 -0.99 19.75
CA GLY A 790 -20.56 -1.97 20.56
C GLY A 790 -21.19 -2.25 21.93
N PHE A 791 -20.37 -2.70 22.89
CA PHE A 791 -20.84 -3.34 24.14
C PHE A 791 -20.88 -2.41 25.36
N HIS A 792 -20.50 -1.14 25.23
CA HIS A 792 -20.51 -0.21 26.36
C HIS A 792 -21.96 0.06 26.82
N PRO A 793 -22.33 -0.20 28.09
CA PRO A 793 -23.71 -0.08 28.55
C PRO A 793 -24.33 1.31 28.37
N GLY A 794 -23.53 2.39 28.38
CA GLY A 794 -23.98 3.76 28.14
C GLY A 794 -24.64 3.96 26.77
N TYR A 795 -24.21 3.21 25.75
CA TYR A 795 -24.86 3.22 24.44
C TYR A 795 -26.28 2.65 24.51
N TYR A 796 -26.47 1.56 25.23
CA TYR A 796 -27.78 0.92 25.41
C TYR A 796 -28.73 1.79 26.22
N VAL A 797 -28.23 2.46 27.27
CA VAL A 797 -29.00 3.47 28.02
C VAL A 797 -29.46 4.60 27.08
N THR A 798 -28.54 5.14 26.28
CA THR A 798 -28.82 6.21 25.30
C THR A 798 -29.91 5.82 24.31
N PHE A 799 -29.73 4.70 23.61
CA PHE A 799 -30.64 4.31 22.54
C PHE A 799 -31.98 3.81 23.05
N THR A 800 -32.03 3.20 24.25
CA THR A 800 -33.29 2.86 24.91
C THR A 800 -34.05 4.13 25.31
N THR A 801 -33.36 5.11 25.91
CA THR A 801 -33.95 6.42 26.25
C THR A 801 -34.46 7.12 25.00
N ALA A 802 -33.68 7.13 23.92
CA ALA A 802 -34.06 7.73 22.64
C ALA A 802 -35.29 7.06 22.02
N ALA A 803 -35.43 5.73 22.14
CA ALA A 803 -36.61 5.01 21.68
C ALA A 803 -37.87 5.44 22.43
N ILE A 804 -37.82 5.42 23.76
CA ILE A 804 -38.93 5.84 24.64
C ILE A 804 -39.30 7.30 24.36
N PHE A 805 -38.32 8.20 24.29
CA PHE A 805 -38.56 9.62 24.07
C PHE A 805 -39.10 9.93 22.67
N THR A 806 -38.71 9.16 21.66
CA THR A 806 -39.24 9.32 20.29
C THR A 806 -40.72 8.95 20.24
N ASP A 807 -41.13 7.88 20.91
CA ASP A 807 -42.53 7.46 20.95
C ASP A 807 -43.36 8.39 21.84
N ALA A 808 -42.83 8.81 22.99
CA ALA A 808 -43.44 9.84 23.84
C ALA A 808 -43.64 11.17 23.07
N SER A 809 -42.62 11.65 22.37
CA SER A 809 -42.72 12.87 21.54
C SER A 809 -43.81 12.75 20.47
N ARG A 810 -43.95 11.57 19.84
CA ARG A 810 -45.00 11.33 18.83
C ARG A 810 -46.40 11.33 19.43
N ILE A 811 -46.58 10.71 20.59
CA ILE A 811 -47.86 10.66 21.31
C ILE A 811 -48.24 12.06 21.81
N PHE A 812 -47.33 12.75 22.49
CA PHE A 812 -47.57 14.11 22.97
C PHE A 812 -47.97 15.05 21.82
N ARG A 813 -47.25 14.99 20.68
CA ARG A 813 -47.57 15.78 19.49
C ARG A 813 -48.94 15.41 18.90
N LYS A 814 -49.36 14.15 18.97
CA LYS A 814 -50.65 13.69 18.46
C LYS A 814 -51.83 14.23 19.29
N TYR A 815 -51.70 14.30 20.61
CA TYR A 815 -52.78 14.72 21.51
C TYR A 815 -52.78 16.24 21.77
N PHE A 816 -51.62 16.86 22.00
CA PHE A 816 -51.58 18.26 22.44
C PHE A 816 -51.44 19.27 21.30
N ARG A 817 -50.65 18.95 20.26
CA ARG A 817 -50.38 19.92 19.17
C ARG A 817 -51.66 20.51 18.53
N PRO A 818 -52.75 19.75 18.29
CA PRO A 818 -53.97 20.31 17.72
C PRO A 818 -54.54 21.51 18.49
N TYR A 819 -54.45 21.51 19.82
CA TYR A 819 -54.96 22.61 20.66
C TYR A 819 -54.15 23.91 20.51
N PHE A 820 -52.86 23.79 20.19
CA PHE A 820 -51.96 24.94 20.06
C PHE A 820 -51.88 25.50 18.63
N ILE A 821 -52.43 24.82 17.63
CA ILE A 821 -52.37 25.29 16.22
C ILE A 821 -53.44 26.35 15.92
N LEU A 822 -54.45 26.52 16.79
CA LEU A 822 -55.62 27.37 16.52
C LEU A 822 -55.30 28.87 16.47
N SER A 823 -54.27 29.33 17.18
CA SER A 823 -53.80 30.73 17.12
C SER A 823 -52.28 30.79 16.90
N SER A 824 -51.78 31.88 16.31
CA SER A 824 -50.35 32.09 16.08
C SER A 824 -49.58 32.17 17.39
N GLU A 825 -50.14 32.83 18.40
CA GLU A 825 -49.56 32.98 19.74
C GLU A 825 -49.45 31.63 20.47
N ASN A 826 -50.52 30.82 20.48
CA ASN A 826 -50.49 29.49 21.09
C ASN A 826 -49.48 28.57 20.41
N LYS A 827 -49.36 28.69 19.08
CA LYS A 827 -48.36 27.94 18.32
C LYS A 827 -46.94 28.36 18.71
N GLN A 828 -46.68 29.67 18.82
CA GLN A 828 -45.37 30.16 19.26
C GLN A 828 -45.04 29.69 20.68
N MET A 829 -46.00 29.75 21.61
CA MET A 829 -45.82 29.25 22.98
C MET A 829 -45.49 27.75 22.99
N TYR A 830 -46.20 26.95 22.17
CA TYR A 830 -45.91 25.53 21.99
C TYR A 830 -44.52 25.28 21.40
N ASP A 831 -44.11 26.06 20.39
CA ASP A 831 -42.81 25.92 19.74
C ASP A 831 -41.67 26.29 20.73
N ILE A 832 -41.82 27.36 21.52
CA ILE A 832 -40.87 27.73 22.59
C ILE A 832 -40.78 26.63 23.65
N PHE A 833 -41.93 26.13 24.14
CA PHE A 833 -41.98 25.06 25.13
C PHE A 833 -41.28 23.78 24.61
N THR A 834 -41.66 23.33 23.41
CA THR A 834 -41.11 22.10 22.83
C THR A 834 -39.64 22.22 22.42
N PHE A 835 -39.16 23.42 22.10
CA PHE A 835 -37.74 23.70 21.93
C PHE A 835 -36.96 23.38 23.21
N PHE A 836 -37.33 23.97 24.35
CA PHE A 836 -36.63 23.72 25.62
C PHE A 836 -36.74 22.27 26.08
N VAL A 837 -37.92 21.64 25.95
CA VAL A 837 -38.10 20.21 26.25
C VAL A 837 -37.19 19.35 25.37
N THR A 838 -37.07 19.67 24.09
CA THR A 838 -36.18 18.93 23.17
C THR A 838 -34.71 19.11 23.56
N ARG A 839 -34.28 20.31 23.96
CA ARG A 839 -32.91 20.54 24.46
C ARG A 839 -32.62 19.69 25.71
N LEU A 840 -33.51 19.71 26.70
CA LEU A 840 -33.38 18.90 27.91
C LEU A 840 -33.39 17.40 27.61
N ALA A 841 -34.26 16.94 26.70
CA ALA A 841 -34.32 15.55 26.29
C ALA A 841 -33.02 15.06 25.64
N ILE A 842 -32.36 15.91 24.85
CA ILE A 842 -31.05 15.59 24.26
C ILE A 842 -29.96 15.51 25.33
N ILE A 843 -29.89 16.47 26.26
CA ILE A 843 -28.95 16.42 27.38
C ILE A 843 -29.14 15.11 28.17
N TYR A 844 -30.38 14.84 28.58
CA TYR A 844 -30.75 13.68 29.37
C TYR A 844 -30.43 12.35 28.66
N GLY A 845 -30.79 12.25 27.38
CA GLY A 845 -30.67 11.02 26.61
C GLY A 845 -29.29 10.76 26.02
N ALA A 846 -28.53 11.79 25.65
CA ALA A 846 -27.29 11.65 24.88
C ALA A 846 -26.01 11.67 25.72
N ILE A 847 -25.98 12.30 26.90
CA ILE A 847 -24.78 12.27 27.77
C ILE A 847 -24.37 10.85 28.19
N PRO A 848 -25.30 9.91 28.53
CA PRO A 848 -24.96 8.52 28.81
C PRO A 848 -24.09 7.85 27.72
N PHE A 849 -24.22 8.28 26.46
CA PHE A 849 -23.43 7.79 25.34
C PHE A 849 -21.93 8.05 25.56
N SER A 850 -21.59 9.24 26.05
CA SER A 850 -20.21 9.64 26.33
C SER A 850 -19.68 9.11 27.66
N LEU A 851 -20.57 8.74 28.60
CA LEU A 851 -20.17 8.19 29.90
C LEU A 851 -19.76 6.71 29.83
N GLU A 852 -20.17 6.02 28.77
CA GLU A 852 -19.87 4.63 28.39
C GLU A 852 -20.31 3.54 29.39
N THR A 853 -20.22 3.78 30.69
CA THR A 853 -20.51 2.81 31.74
C THR A 853 -21.93 2.92 32.26
N PHE A 854 -22.50 1.79 32.68
CA PHE A 854 -23.83 1.76 33.29
C PHE A 854 -23.87 2.59 34.58
N TYR A 855 -22.88 2.39 35.45
CA TYR A 855 -22.79 3.08 36.74
C TYR A 855 -22.80 4.61 36.62
N LYS A 856 -21.91 5.18 35.78
CA LYS A 856 -21.88 6.63 35.54
C LYS A 856 -23.19 7.14 34.93
N SER A 857 -23.77 6.36 34.01
CA SER A 857 -25.06 6.69 33.41
C SER A 857 -26.18 6.75 34.45
N ILE A 858 -26.22 5.80 35.39
CA ILE A 858 -27.21 5.78 36.47
C ILE A 858 -27.00 6.95 37.45
N ILE A 859 -25.76 7.28 37.82
CA ILE A 859 -25.48 8.48 38.64
C ILE A 859 -26.00 9.74 37.94
N PHE A 860 -25.70 9.90 36.67
CA PHE A 860 -26.17 11.03 35.88
C PHE A 860 -27.70 11.12 35.83
N LEU A 861 -28.38 10.00 35.54
CA LEU A 861 -29.85 9.95 35.50
C LEU A 861 -30.49 10.16 36.87
N LYS A 862 -29.82 9.75 37.95
CA LYS A 862 -30.25 9.99 39.34
C LYS A 862 -30.21 11.48 39.70
N GLN A 863 -29.28 12.26 39.15
CA GLN A 863 -29.25 13.72 39.33
C GLN A 863 -30.49 14.41 38.72
N PHE A 864 -31.14 13.77 37.76
CA PHE A 864 -32.45 14.17 37.23
C PHE A 864 -33.63 13.47 37.94
N TYR A 865 -33.41 12.73 39.02
CA TYR A 865 -34.40 11.89 39.71
C TYR A 865 -35.15 10.92 38.79
N PHE A 866 -34.53 10.50 37.67
CA PHE A 866 -35.20 9.74 36.62
C PHE A 866 -36.46 10.41 36.02
N GLY A 867 -36.67 11.71 36.27
CA GLY A 867 -37.89 12.43 35.89
C GLY A 867 -38.20 12.36 34.39
N GLY A 868 -37.17 12.38 33.53
CA GLY A 868 -37.35 12.22 32.08
C GLY A 868 -38.01 10.89 31.69
N HIS A 869 -37.60 9.78 32.29
CA HIS A 869 -38.22 8.47 32.06
C HIS A 869 -39.66 8.43 32.59
N LEU A 870 -39.90 8.93 33.82
CA LEU A 870 -41.23 8.96 34.42
C LEU A 870 -42.22 9.76 33.56
N ILE A 871 -41.82 10.96 33.13
CA ILE A 871 -42.63 11.82 32.25
C ILE A 871 -42.92 11.10 30.93
N ALA A 872 -41.94 10.45 30.32
CA ALA A 872 -42.13 9.75 29.06
C ALA A 872 -43.08 8.55 29.19
N ILE A 873 -43.00 7.79 30.29
CA ILE A 873 -43.92 6.67 30.59
C ILE A 873 -45.35 7.19 30.78
N VAL A 874 -45.55 8.29 31.53
CA VAL A 874 -46.86 8.94 31.68
C VAL A 874 -47.41 9.38 30.31
N ILE A 875 -46.57 9.98 29.46
CA ILE A 875 -46.99 10.38 28.11
C ILE A 875 -47.42 9.17 27.26
N ILE A 876 -46.72 8.04 27.36
CA ILE A 876 -46.99 6.88 26.52
C ILE A 876 -48.25 6.13 26.97
N PHE A 877 -48.43 5.94 28.28
CA PHE A 877 -49.47 5.06 28.81
C PHE A 877 -50.67 5.82 29.38
N VAL A 878 -50.47 6.97 30.01
CA VAL A 878 -51.55 7.68 30.73
C VAL A 878 -52.26 8.68 29.82
N ILE A 879 -51.52 9.48 29.04
CA ILE A 879 -52.13 10.51 28.17
C ILE A 879 -53.14 9.94 27.17
N PRO A 880 -52.88 8.82 26.47
CA PRO A 880 -53.85 8.23 25.55
C PRO A 880 -55.13 7.72 26.20
N ILE A 881 -55.11 7.48 27.52
CA ILE A 881 -56.27 7.02 28.30
C ILE A 881 -57.08 8.21 28.80
N ILE A 882 -56.42 9.26 29.29
CA ILE A 882 -57.08 10.43 29.90
C ILE A 882 -57.61 11.40 28.84
N PHE A 883 -56.85 11.63 27.77
CA PHE A 883 -57.20 12.62 26.75
C PHE A 883 -57.84 11.92 25.55
N GLU A 884 -59.01 12.40 25.14
CA GLU A 884 -59.57 12.00 23.86
C GLU A 884 -58.69 12.52 22.72
N LYS A 885 -58.55 11.71 21.68
CA LYS A 885 -57.84 12.15 20.48
C LYS A 885 -58.62 13.31 19.88
N PRO A 886 -58.02 14.50 19.67
CA PRO A 886 -58.73 15.60 19.06
C PRO A 886 -59.25 15.16 17.69
N ILE A 887 -60.57 15.20 17.50
CA ILE A 887 -61.16 15.14 16.18
C ILE A 887 -60.78 16.47 15.53
N LEU A 888 -59.70 16.47 14.75
CA LEU A 888 -59.54 17.50 13.74
C LEU A 888 -60.72 17.33 12.79
N ILE A 889 -61.81 18.05 13.05
CA ILE A 889 -62.78 18.41 12.03
C ILE A 889 -61.90 18.97 10.93
N LYS A 890 -61.76 18.23 9.82
CA LYS A 890 -61.18 18.79 8.61
C LYS A 890 -62.03 20.03 8.34
N SER A 891 -61.53 21.21 8.70
CA SER A 891 -62.21 22.44 8.36
C SER A 891 -62.48 22.39 6.86
N GLN A 892 -63.69 22.79 6.49
CA GLN A 892 -64.31 22.67 5.16
C GLN A 892 -63.57 23.38 4.01
N ASN A 893 -62.27 23.62 4.11
CA ASN A 893 -61.46 24.14 3.01
C ASN A 893 -61.03 23.07 2.01
N ASN A 894 -61.12 21.77 2.34
CA ASN A 894 -60.98 20.72 1.32
C ASN A 894 -62.26 20.49 0.53
N GLU A 895 -63.43 20.92 1.00
CA GLU A 895 -64.63 20.94 0.16
C GLU A 895 -64.57 22.08 -0.86
N ARG A 896 -63.93 23.22 -0.55
CA ARG A 896 -63.72 24.27 -1.57
C ARG A 896 -62.75 23.86 -2.69
N ASN A 897 -61.69 23.11 -2.38
CA ASN A 897 -60.76 22.62 -3.41
C ASN A 897 -61.28 21.40 -4.17
N THR A 898 -62.08 20.52 -3.55
CA THR A 898 -62.74 19.44 -4.31
C THR A 898 -63.94 19.94 -5.11
N PHE A 899 -64.61 21.02 -4.70
CA PHE A 899 -65.58 21.73 -5.54
C PHE A 899 -64.91 22.45 -6.71
N SER A 900 -63.70 23.04 -6.54
CA SER A 900 -62.98 23.62 -7.67
C SER A 900 -62.50 22.55 -8.66
N ASP A 901 -61.97 21.41 -8.17
CA ASP A 901 -61.55 20.30 -9.04
C ASP A 901 -62.73 19.58 -9.70
N ARG A 902 -63.89 19.46 -9.03
CA ARG A 902 -65.12 18.96 -9.66
C ARG A 902 -65.68 19.94 -10.68
N ASN A 903 -65.67 21.24 -10.42
CA ASN A 903 -66.11 22.24 -11.40
C ASN A 903 -65.15 22.35 -12.60
N ILE A 904 -63.85 22.11 -12.42
CA ILE A 904 -62.89 22.03 -13.54
C ILE A 904 -63.14 20.76 -14.36
N LYS A 905 -63.39 19.60 -13.73
CA LYS A 905 -63.76 18.37 -14.44
C LYS A 905 -65.13 18.46 -15.12
N ILE A 906 -66.12 19.07 -14.49
CA ILE A 906 -67.45 19.28 -15.08
C ILE A 906 -67.36 20.30 -16.21
N LYS A 907 -66.58 21.39 -16.07
CA LYS A 907 -66.31 22.29 -17.20
C LYS A 907 -65.62 21.56 -18.34
N GLN A 908 -64.58 20.74 -18.09
CA GLN A 908 -63.96 19.94 -19.15
C GLN A 908 -64.95 18.97 -19.82
N ILE A 909 -65.77 18.26 -19.06
CA ILE A 909 -66.79 17.34 -19.63
C ILE A 909 -67.86 18.10 -20.42
N ILE A 910 -68.24 19.31 -20.01
CA ILE A 910 -69.21 20.15 -20.75
C ILE A 910 -68.56 20.73 -22.01
N THR A 911 -67.29 21.15 -21.97
CA THR A 911 -66.56 21.63 -23.15
C THR A 911 -66.34 20.50 -24.17
N ASP A 912 -66.02 19.29 -23.70
CA ASP A 912 -65.83 18.12 -24.57
C ASP A 912 -67.16 17.68 -25.21
N LYS A 913 -68.28 17.72 -24.47
CA LYS A 913 -69.62 17.40 -25.01
C LYS A 913 -70.21 18.48 -25.93
N THR A 914 -69.88 19.76 -25.72
CA THR A 914 -70.31 20.84 -26.63
C THR A 914 -69.47 20.88 -27.91
N GLN A 915 -68.26 20.32 -27.92
CA GLN A 915 -67.50 20.12 -29.15
C GLN A 915 -67.94 18.90 -29.96
N GLU A 916 -68.53 17.88 -29.33
CA GLU A 916 -69.09 16.72 -30.06
C GLU A 916 -70.47 17.03 -30.70
N SER A 917 -71.28 17.94 -30.14
CA SER A 917 -72.62 18.24 -30.69
C SER A 917 -72.66 19.32 -31.77
N ILE A 918 -71.52 19.86 -32.22
CA ILE A 918 -71.44 20.86 -33.31
C ILE A 918 -70.80 20.25 -34.57
N LYS A 919 -70.88 18.92 -34.74
CA LYS A 919 -70.40 18.24 -35.95
C LYS A 919 -71.44 17.42 -36.71
N ASP A 920 -72.71 17.48 -36.31
CA ASP A 920 -73.82 16.81 -37.01
C ASP A 920 -74.94 17.80 -37.47
N ASP A 921 -74.55 19.00 -37.86
CA ASP A 921 -75.20 19.85 -38.89
C ASP A 921 -74.10 20.29 -39.87
#